data_AF-A0A1B7MF68-F1
#
_entry.id   AF-A0A1B7MF68-F1
#
_cell.length_a   1.000
_cell.length_b   1.000
_cell.length_c   1.000
_cell.angle_alpha   90.00
_cell.angle_beta   90.00
_cell.angle_gamma   90.00
#
_symmetry.space_group_name_H-M   'P 1'
#
loop_
_entity.id
_entity.type
_entity.pdbx_description
1 polymer ?
#
loop_
_entity_poly.entity_id
_entity_poly.type
_entity_poly.pdbx_seq_one_letter_code
_entity_poly.pdbx_strand_id
1 'polypeptide(L)'
;MEHELRFNICSLESSYLPNSAVHDLDKRVKDSISAELSYSCRFWGIHVGAASFEQSLGTEVAAFFDDERLLFWIEALDWCMGYAEFIQISDAARDTLRFVRMFGAAILHSTPHLYLSALPLAPKQSGVFRKFAAKFPCTPQLVAGHVFKWPATEKTIHVHAMVRSVAISPDGKRIVGSSDHGDIQIWDMETGEALCTPLRGHTATVWSIAISPDGKYIVSGSADQTIRMWDVETGEALRSPLRGHTGAVLSVIFSSDGKRIVSGSLDTTIRRWDVETGTAFGAPLQGHTNYVMSVAISSDGQRIVSGSQDNTVRVWDAHSGEAFGAPLQEHRSTVYSVAISPDRKRIVSGSADNTIRVWDAETGEALGAPLQGHTSLVLSVAISSDGKRIVSGSADDTIRVWDAETGGAVGAPFRGHSSAVCSVTISPDEKHIVSGSWDSTVRVWDALPVEIEEALGATPQGHTKPVFSVAISSDEKCIVSGSMDRTIRVWEMETGKALGVPFQGHSGYVYSVAISSDGKRIVSGSADNTIRVWNAETGEAVGAPLRGHTEVIPSVTLSLDGKRILSGSIDSTIRVWDLETGEALGAPLQGHTGTVWSAVISSNGKHIVSGSSDSTVRVWDAKSGEALGVPLRGHTDKVYSVVISHDGKYIVSGSGDHTIRRWDVESGEELGAPLRGHTNYILSVAISLDGRHIVSGSLDNTFRVWDATNGEALGAPLRGHIGGVHSVEISSKGKWIVSGSLDMTIRVWDFESLHNSYHFTATKICFSPNLTHALCSESTFSCLEDSCTPASLGPSEEGWVMGPEGRLLLWIPISLYPAMHLPANKLVISNDSSQLDLSRFAHGTSWKMCREHDVVASSS
;
A
#
# COMPACT_ATOMS: atom_id res chain seq x y z
N MET A 1 39.90 5.76 -13.77
CA MET A 1 38.83 6.31 -12.91
C MET A 1 39.25 7.64 -12.28
N GLU A 2 40.36 7.71 -11.54
CA GLU A 2 40.85 8.94 -10.88
C GLU A 2 40.99 10.17 -11.81
N HIS A 3 41.50 10.00 -13.03
CA HIS A 3 41.78 11.12 -13.94
C HIS A 3 40.65 11.49 -14.91
N GLU A 4 39.71 10.57 -15.16
CA GLU A 4 38.71 10.74 -16.24
C GLU A 4 37.30 11.03 -15.75
N LEU A 5 36.93 10.58 -14.54
CA LEU A 5 35.59 10.83 -13.98
C LEU A 5 35.42 12.31 -13.66
N ARG A 6 34.35 12.91 -14.20
CA ARG A 6 34.01 14.33 -14.01
C ARG A 6 32.50 14.55 -14.10
N PHE A 7 32.02 15.60 -13.44
CA PHE A 7 30.63 16.06 -13.51
C PHE A 7 30.19 16.36 -14.95
N ASN A 8 29.03 15.84 -15.36
CA ASN A 8 28.45 16.04 -16.69
C ASN A 8 29.39 15.56 -17.81
N ILE A 9 29.85 14.30 -17.71
CA ILE A 9 30.89 13.72 -18.57
C ILE A 9 30.51 13.77 -20.06
N CYS A 10 29.23 13.58 -20.38
CA CYS A 10 28.66 13.62 -21.73
C CYS A 10 28.14 15.02 -22.14
N SER A 11 28.41 16.07 -21.36
CA SER A 11 28.09 17.46 -21.69
C SER A 11 26.60 17.73 -22.01
N LEU A 12 25.68 17.10 -21.30
CA LEU A 12 24.24 17.27 -21.47
C LEU A 12 23.83 18.74 -21.25
N GLU A 13 23.02 19.26 -22.16
CA GLU A 13 22.64 20.67 -22.22
C GLU A 13 21.46 21.02 -21.33
N SER A 14 20.51 20.10 -21.15
CA SER A 14 19.25 20.35 -20.44
C SER A 14 18.84 19.16 -19.59
N SER A 15 18.22 19.43 -18.45
CA SER A 15 17.53 18.41 -17.64
C SER A 15 16.14 18.07 -18.17
N TYR A 16 15.53 18.90 -19.03
CA TYR A 16 14.15 18.67 -19.50
C TYR A 16 13.97 17.47 -20.43
N LEU A 17 15.06 16.96 -20.98
CA LEU A 17 15.04 15.93 -22.00
C LEU A 17 15.39 14.58 -21.36
N PRO A 18 14.67 13.50 -21.71
CA PRO A 18 15.14 12.16 -21.41
C PRO A 18 16.42 11.89 -22.19
N ASN A 19 17.24 10.99 -21.66
CA ASN A 19 18.48 10.55 -22.31
C ASN A 19 18.22 10.11 -23.77
N SER A 20 17.10 9.41 -24.02
CA SER A 20 16.70 8.95 -25.38
C SER A 20 16.44 10.06 -26.40
N ALA A 21 16.17 11.29 -25.96
CA ALA A 21 15.89 12.43 -26.85
C ALA A 21 17.16 13.18 -27.32
N VAL A 22 18.35 12.82 -26.82
CA VAL A 22 19.61 13.45 -27.19
C VAL A 22 20.21 12.74 -28.42
N HIS A 23 20.03 13.32 -29.61
CA HIS A 23 20.31 12.66 -30.90
C HIS A 23 21.76 12.23 -31.15
N ASP A 24 22.75 12.87 -30.52
CA ASP A 24 24.19 12.57 -30.67
C ASP A 24 24.82 11.92 -29.44
N LEU A 25 24.00 11.45 -28.50
CA LEU A 25 24.44 10.91 -27.21
C LEU A 25 25.39 9.72 -27.35
N ASP A 26 25.08 8.75 -28.22
CA ASP A 26 25.94 7.58 -28.47
C ASP A 26 27.35 7.98 -28.92
N LYS A 27 27.45 9.08 -29.68
CA LYS A 27 28.73 9.63 -30.12
C LYS A 27 29.46 10.30 -28.96
N ARG A 28 28.76 11.11 -28.16
CA ARG A 28 29.34 11.77 -26.98
C ARG A 28 29.85 10.78 -25.95
N VAL A 29 29.13 9.67 -25.73
CA VAL A 29 29.55 8.56 -24.86
C VAL A 29 30.88 7.97 -25.37
N LYS A 30 30.98 7.65 -26.66
CA LYS A 30 32.22 7.11 -27.27
C LYS A 30 33.40 8.10 -27.21
N ASP A 31 33.11 9.39 -27.39
CA ASP A 31 34.14 10.43 -27.41
C ASP A 31 34.60 10.81 -25.98
N SER A 32 33.74 10.65 -24.96
CA SER A 32 33.99 11.12 -23.59
C SER A 32 34.34 10.02 -22.60
N ILE A 33 33.97 8.77 -22.86
CA ILE A 33 34.23 7.60 -22.01
C ILE A 33 35.17 6.67 -22.77
N SER A 34 36.43 6.59 -22.31
CA SER A 34 37.42 5.66 -22.87
C SER A 34 37.01 4.20 -22.65
N ALA A 35 37.55 3.28 -23.47
CA ALA A 35 37.30 1.85 -23.30
C ALA A 35 37.84 1.36 -21.95
N GLU A 36 38.96 1.91 -21.50
CA GLU A 36 39.61 1.66 -20.23
C GLU A 36 38.75 2.13 -19.05
N LEU A 37 38.16 3.33 -19.15
CA LEU A 37 37.23 3.84 -18.15
C LEU A 37 35.96 2.99 -18.09
N SER A 38 35.36 2.65 -19.23
CA SER A 38 34.16 1.81 -19.29
C SER A 38 34.42 0.44 -18.66
N TYR A 39 35.54 -0.20 -18.99
CA TYR A 39 35.95 -1.46 -18.38
C TYR A 39 36.13 -1.31 -16.87
N SER A 40 36.86 -0.28 -16.43
CA SER A 40 37.11 -0.03 -15.01
C SER A 40 35.80 0.17 -14.25
N CYS A 41 34.87 0.98 -14.77
CA CYS A 41 33.60 1.25 -14.12
C CYS A 41 32.76 -0.01 -13.90
N ARG A 42 32.75 -0.94 -14.85
CA ARG A 42 31.96 -2.19 -14.81
C ARG A 42 32.59 -3.28 -13.93
N PHE A 43 33.91 -3.46 -14.01
CA PHE A 43 34.56 -4.68 -13.52
C PHE A 43 35.44 -4.49 -12.29
N TRP A 44 35.67 -3.26 -11.81
CA TRP A 44 36.56 -3.05 -10.66
C TRP A 44 36.08 -3.80 -9.40
N GLY A 45 34.77 -3.90 -9.16
CA GLY A 45 34.22 -4.64 -8.02
C GLY A 45 34.52 -6.14 -8.05
N ILE A 46 34.47 -6.75 -9.24
CA ILE A 46 34.83 -8.17 -9.44
C ILE A 46 36.32 -8.39 -9.17
N HIS A 47 37.17 -7.49 -9.66
CA HIS A 47 38.62 -7.57 -9.43
C HIS A 47 38.99 -7.39 -7.96
N VAL A 48 38.35 -6.45 -7.26
CA VAL A 48 38.53 -6.28 -5.81
C VAL A 48 38.07 -7.51 -5.04
N GLY A 49 36.92 -8.10 -5.43
CA GLY A 49 36.41 -9.33 -4.79
C GLY A 49 37.28 -10.56 -5.06
N ALA A 50 37.95 -10.62 -6.20
CA ALA A 50 38.89 -11.70 -6.55
C ALA A 50 40.29 -11.51 -5.95
N ALA A 51 40.65 -10.29 -5.55
CA ALA A 51 41.95 -9.97 -4.97
C ALA A 51 42.06 -10.43 -3.51
N SER A 52 43.26 -10.84 -3.09
CA SER A 52 43.55 -11.05 -1.66
C SER A 52 43.50 -9.72 -0.92
N PHE A 53 42.88 -9.70 0.26
CA PHE A 53 42.72 -8.47 1.05
C PHE A 53 44.08 -7.84 1.41
N GLU A 54 44.30 -6.61 0.96
CA GLU A 54 45.41 -5.75 1.37
C GLU A 54 44.87 -4.45 1.98
N GLN A 55 45.48 -3.99 3.07
CA GLN A 55 45.02 -2.80 3.81
C GLN A 55 45.11 -1.51 2.97
N SER A 56 46.11 -1.42 2.08
CA SER A 56 46.27 -0.34 1.09
C SER A 56 45.07 -0.28 0.15
N LEU A 57 44.70 -1.42 -0.45
CA LEU A 57 43.54 -1.53 -1.34
C LEU A 57 42.25 -1.18 -0.61
N GLY A 58 42.07 -1.66 0.63
CA GLY A 58 40.91 -1.30 1.45
C GLY A 58 40.81 0.21 1.72
N THR A 59 41.94 0.89 1.88
CA THR A 59 42.00 2.35 2.10
C THR A 59 41.60 3.11 0.83
N GLU A 60 42.10 2.69 -0.34
CA GLU A 60 41.73 3.27 -1.63
C GLU A 60 40.24 3.08 -1.96
N VAL A 61 39.71 1.88 -1.70
CA VAL A 61 38.28 1.60 -1.88
C VAL A 61 37.43 2.45 -0.95
N ALA A 62 37.83 2.61 0.32
CA ALA A 62 37.13 3.50 1.25
C ALA A 62 37.17 4.97 0.80
N ALA A 63 38.34 5.45 0.36
CA ALA A 63 38.51 6.80 -0.15
C ALA A 63 37.62 7.08 -1.39
N PHE A 64 37.44 6.08 -2.26
CA PHE A 64 36.53 6.18 -3.40
C PHE A 64 35.07 6.45 -2.98
N PHE A 65 34.58 5.80 -1.92
CA PHE A 65 33.23 6.04 -1.38
C PHE A 65 33.11 7.35 -0.57
N ASP A 66 34.22 8.02 -0.27
CA ASP A 66 34.27 9.32 0.40
C ASP A 66 34.38 10.50 -0.60
N ASP A 67 34.70 10.23 -1.87
CA ASP A 67 34.91 11.22 -2.93
C ASP A 67 33.66 11.43 -3.79
N GLU A 68 33.49 12.64 -4.35
CA GLU A 68 32.43 12.97 -5.33
C GLU A 68 32.49 12.12 -6.59
N ARG A 69 33.67 11.55 -6.87
CA ARG A 69 33.87 10.56 -7.93
C ARG A 69 32.89 9.41 -7.87
N LEU A 70 32.31 9.09 -6.70
CA LEU A 70 31.23 8.12 -6.60
C LEU A 70 30.01 8.50 -7.46
N LEU A 71 29.57 9.77 -7.43
CA LEU A 71 28.45 10.25 -8.23
C LEU A 71 28.81 10.26 -9.73
N PHE A 72 30.04 10.67 -10.05
CA PHE A 72 30.53 10.66 -11.44
C PHE A 72 30.67 9.24 -11.99
N TRP A 73 31.00 8.28 -11.11
CA TRP A 73 31.06 6.87 -11.46
C TRP A 73 29.66 6.30 -11.71
N ILE A 74 28.66 6.65 -10.89
CA ILE A 74 27.25 6.29 -11.15
C ILE A 74 26.80 6.87 -12.51
N GLU A 75 27.11 8.15 -12.77
CA GLU A 75 26.85 8.81 -14.05
C GLU A 75 27.52 8.06 -15.22
N ALA A 76 28.78 7.65 -15.10
CA ALA A 76 29.49 6.91 -16.15
C ALA A 76 29.00 5.46 -16.31
N LEU A 77 28.54 4.83 -15.23
CA LEU A 77 28.00 3.48 -15.22
C LEU A 77 26.66 3.38 -15.95
N ASP A 78 25.84 4.42 -15.89
CA ASP A 78 24.55 4.49 -16.59
C ASP A 78 24.73 4.16 -18.09
N TRP A 79 25.77 4.74 -18.69
CA TRP A 79 26.13 4.55 -20.09
C TRP A 79 26.83 3.21 -20.39
N CYS A 80 27.13 2.44 -19.36
CA CYS A 80 27.88 1.21 -19.45
C CYS A 80 27.00 -0.06 -19.41
N MET A 81 25.66 0.01 -19.38
CA MET A 81 24.76 -1.16 -19.47
C MET A 81 25.25 -2.39 -18.65
N GLY A 82 25.54 -2.19 -17.36
CA GLY A 82 25.99 -3.27 -16.49
C GLY A 82 25.85 -2.94 -15.01
N TYR A 83 25.02 -3.70 -14.31
CA TYR A 83 24.97 -3.69 -12.84
C TYR A 83 26.27 -4.34 -12.32
N ALA A 84 27.03 -3.59 -11.52
CA ALA A 84 28.24 -4.12 -10.90
C ALA A 84 27.86 -5.08 -9.75
N GLU A 85 28.34 -6.32 -9.80
CA GLU A 85 28.26 -7.25 -8.67
C GLU A 85 29.20 -6.75 -7.55
N PHE A 86 28.61 -6.19 -6.49
CA PHE A 86 29.36 -5.83 -5.29
C PHE A 86 29.44 -7.03 -4.35
N ILE A 87 30.64 -7.58 -4.17
CA ILE A 87 30.90 -8.66 -3.20
C ILE A 87 31.78 -8.10 -2.07
N GLN A 88 31.36 -8.40 -0.83
CA GLN A 88 31.88 -7.89 0.46
C GLN A 88 31.68 -6.38 0.69
N ILE A 89 30.45 -6.05 1.06
CA ILE A 89 29.94 -4.69 1.07
C ILE A 89 30.16 -4.05 2.45
N SER A 90 31.11 -3.10 2.52
CA SER A 90 31.19 -2.11 3.60
C SER A 90 29.89 -1.30 3.67
N ASP A 91 29.54 -0.72 4.83
CA ASP A 91 28.27 0.01 4.98
C ASP A 91 28.08 1.13 3.92
N ALA A 92 29.17 1.74 3.44
CA ALA A 92 29.13 2.74 2.38
C ALA A 92 28.74 2.18 1.01
N ALA A 93 29.21 0.99 0.66
CA ALA A 93 28.82 0.30 -0.58
C ALA A 93 27.34 -0.13 -0.51
N ARG A 94 26.84 -0.53 0.68
CA ARG A 94 25.43 -0.90 0.87
C ARG A 94 24.53 0.31 0.69
N ASP A 95 24.92 1.44 1.27
CA ASP A 95 24.22 2.72 1.14
C ASP A 95 24.16 3.20 -0.31
N THR A 96 25.26 3.09 -1.05
CA THR A 96 25.33 3.43 -2.48
C THR A 96 24.44 2.53 -3.32
N LEU A 97 24.44 1.22 -3.04
CA LEU A 97 23.60 0.26 -3.76
C LEU A 97 22.12 0.53 -3.55
N ARG A 98 21.70 0.87 -2.32
CA ARG A 98 20.32 1.30 -2.03
C ARG A 98 19.95 2.57 -2.79
N PHE A 99 20.88 3.52 -2.88
CA PHE A 99 20.69 4.74 -3.67
C PHE A 99 20.48 4.44 -5.16
N VAL A 100 21.37 3.65 -5.77
CA VAL A 100 21.26 3.27 -7.19
C VAL A 100 20.00 2.45 -7.46
N ARG A 101 19.60 1.55 -6.56
CA ARG A 101 18.38 0.75 -6.75
C ARG A 101 17.10 1.59 -6.66
N MET A 102 17.03 2.53 -5.71
CA MET A 102 15.86 3.39 -5.55
C MET A 102 15.70 4.39 -6.70
N PHE A 103 16.82 4.97 -7.14
CA PHE A 103 16.81 6.08 -8.11
C PHE A 103 17.24 5.68 -9.52
N GLY A 104 17.68 4.44 -9.72
CA GLY A 104 18.30 3.97 -10.97
C GLY A 104 17.42 4.14 -12.20
N ALA A 105 16.13 3.83 -12.09
CA ALA A 105 15.18 4.03 -13.18
C ALA A 105 15.10 5.51 -13.60
N ALA A 106 15.11 6.43 -12.63
CA ALA A 106 15.09 7.87 -12.91
C ALA A 106 16.41 8.36 -13.51
N ILE A 107 17.54 7.85 -12.99
CA ILE A 107 18.89 8.17 -13.48
C ILE A 107 19.06 7.71 -14.94
N LEU A 108 18.65 6.47 -15.24
CA LEU A 108 18.70 5.88 -16.58
C LEU A 108 17.80 6.62 -17.58
N HIS A 109 16.65 7.11 -17.11
CA HIS A 109 15.75 7.91 -17.94
C HIS A 109 16.29 9.33 -18.17
N SER A 110 16.90 9.98 -17.18
CA SER A 110 17.53 11.30 -17.33
C SER A 110 18.66 11.52 -16.33
N THR A 111 19.90 11.46 -16.82
CA THR A 111 21.13 11.52 -16.02
C THR A 111 21.26 12.77 -15.13
N PRO A 112 20.85 13.99 -15.56
CA PRO A 112 20.88 15.17 -14.69
C PRO A 112 20.09 14.98 -13.38
N HIS A 113 19.06 14.14 -13.38
CA HIS A 113 18.22 13.86 -12.21
C HIS A 113 18.91 12.99 -11.16
N LEU A 114 20.10 12.44 -11.44
CA LEU A 114 21.04 11.95 -10.40
C LEU A 114 21.32 13.05 -9.36
N TYR A 115 21.59 14.26 -9.83
CA TYR A 115 21.93 15.41 -8.98
C TYR A 115 20.68 16.18 -8.54
N LEU A 116 19.73 16.36 -9.45
CA LEU A 116 18.54 17.21 -9.22
C LEU A 116 17.43 16.53 -8.42
N SER A 117 17.39 15.19 -8.39
CA SER A 117 16.27 14.44 -7.79
C SER A 117 16.76 13.34 -6.86
N ALA A 118 17.63 12.46 -7.32
CA ALA A 118 18.08 11.31 -6.54
C ALA A 118 18.85 11.75 -5.29
N LEU A 119 19.86 12.60 -5.44
CA LEU A 119 20.65 13.12 -4.32
C LEU A 119 19.81 13.89 -3.26
N PRO A 120 19.00 14.91 -3.61
CA PRO A 120 18.24 15.67 -2.62
C PRO A 120 17.11 14.89 -1.95
N LEU A 121 16.59 13.82 -2.58
CA LEU A 121 15.53 12.98 -2.03
C LEU A 121 16.05 11.74 -1.30
N ALA A 122 17.36 11.49 -1.28
CA ALA A 122 17.97 10.39 -0.52
C ALA A 122 17.87 10.62 0.99
N PRO A 123 17.76 9.57 1.84
CA PRO A 123 17.55 9.74 3.29
C PRO A 123 18.66 10.53 4.01
N LYS A 124 18.32 11.31 5.04
CA LYS A 124 19.30 12.12 5.80
C LYS A 124 20.45 11.30 6.41
N GLN A 125 20.18 10.04 6.78
CA GLN A 125 21.21 9.17 7.33
C GLN A 125 22.07 8.46 6.27
N SER A 126 21.70 8.54 4.99
CA SER A 126 22.52 7.99 3.91
C SER A 126 23.88 8.69 3.90
N GLY A 127 24.95 7.89 3.79
CA GLY A 127 26.30 8.39 3.59
C GLY A 127 26.40 9.22 2.30
N VAL A 128 25.72 8.78 1.22
CA VAL A 128 25.63 9.54 -0.04
C VAL A 128 25.04 10.93 0.21
N PHE A 129 23.90 11.02 0.90
CA PHE A 129 23.27 12.31 1.20
C PHE A 129 24.17 13.22 2.05
N ARG A 130 24.65 12.73 3.20
CA ARG A 130 25.44 13.54 4.15
C ARG A 130 26.73 14.09 3.55
N LYS A 131 27.38 13.31 2.69
CA LYS A 131 28.67 13.68 2.08
C LYS A 131 28.51 14.63 0.90
N PHE A 132 27.47 14.44 0.08
CA PHE A 132 27.40 15.10 -1.23
C PHE A 132 26.29 16.15 -1.34
N ALA A 133 25.18 16.08 -0.60
CA ALA A 133 24.06 17.02 -0.77
C ALA A 133 24.47 18.49 -0.56
N ALA A 134 25.36 18.77 0.40
CA ALA A 134 25.85 20.12 0.67
C ALA A 134 26.67 20.74 -0.49
N LYS A 135 27.21 19.90 -1.39
CA LYS A 135 27.98 20.32 -2.56
C LYS A 135 27.11 20.71 -3.76
N PHE A 136 25.82 20.39 -3.69
CA PHE A 136 24.81 20.70 -4.72
C PHE A 136 23.66 21.55 -4.12
N PRO A 137 23.95 22.78 -3.66
CA PRO A 137 22.99 23.60 -2.90
C PRO A 137 21.78 24.10 -3.69
N CYS A 138 21.87 24.15 -5.03
CA CYS A 138 20.81 24.62 -5.93
C CYS A 138 19.93 23.45 -6.44
N THR A 139 19.55 22.56 -5.53
CA THR A 139 18.67 21.41 -5.74
C THR A 139 17.40 21.55 -4.90
N PRO A 140 16.31 20.81 -5.17
CA PRO A 140 15.10 20.83 -4.35
C PRO A 140 15.43 20.48 -2.90
N GLN A 141 14.94 21.26 -1.93
CA GLN A 141 15.19 21.00 -0.51
C GLN A 141 13.94 20.50 0.19
N LEU A 142 14.04 19.36 0.87
CA LEU A 142 12.92 18.87 1.65
C LEU A 142 12.92 19.52 3.05
N VAL A 143 11.97 20.43 3.28
CA VAL A 143 11.87 21.26 4.49
C VAL A 143 11.13 20.53 5.62
N ALA A 144 10.20 19.63 5.28
CA ALA A 144 9.48 18.76 6.20
C ALA A 144 9.27 17.37 5.59
N GLY A 145 9.07 16.34 6.44
CA GLY A 145 8.81 14.96 5.99
C GLY A 145 10.04 14.18 5.49
N HIS A 146 11.25 14.63 5.83
CA HIS A 146 12.46 14.03 5.28
C HIS A 146 12.70 12.64 5.84
N VAL A 147 12.66 11.65 4.95
CA VAL A 147 12.97 10.27 5.25
C VAL A 147 14.35 10.22 5.91
N PHE A 148 14.38 9.67 7.13
CA PHE A 148 15.58 9.72 7.97
C PHE A 148 16.52 8.55 7.65
N LYS A 149 15.96 7.35 7.42
CA LYS A 149 16.68 6.12 7.04
C LYS A 149 16.06 5.54 5.78
N TRP A 150 16.82 4.75 5.01
CA TRP A 150 16.26 3.97 3.91
C TRP A 150 15.06 3.14 4.41
N PRO A 151 13.95 3.07 3.64
CA PRO A 151 12.86 2.15 3.95
C PRO A 151 13.40 0.72 4.10
N ALA A 152 12.77 -0.06 4.98
CA ALA A 152 13.12 -1.47 5.15
C ALA A 152 12.75 -2.29 3.90
N THR A 153 11.77 -1.82 3.11
CA THR A 153 11.50 -2.35 1.78
C THR A 153 12.61 -1.92 0.83
N GLU A 154 13.36 -2.89 0.33
CA GLU A 154 14.40 -2.69 -0.66
C GLU A 154 13.82 -2.63 -2.07
N LYS A 155 12.78 -3.42 -2.34
CA LYS A 155 12.15 -3.51 -3.66
C LYS A 155 10.66 -3.85 -3.56
N THR A 156 9.88 -3.29 -4.47
CA THR A 156 8.46 -3.62 -4.65
C THR A 156 8.23 -3.97 -6.12
N ILE A 157 7.84 -5.21 -6.37
CA ILE A 157 7.44 -5.72 -7.68
C ILE A 157 5.92 -5.68 -7.73
N HIS A 158 5.36 -4.86 -8.62
CA HIS A 158 3.91 -4.81 -8.83
C HIS A 158 3.50 -5.91 -9.79
N VAL A 159 2.46 -6.64 -9.43
CA VAL A 159 1.87 -7.69 -10.26
C VAL A 159 0.40 -7.37 -10.53
N HIS A 160 -0.17 -7.96 -11.57
CA HIS A 160 -1.54 -7.65 -12.00
C HIS A 160 -2.65 -8.33 -11.17
N ALA A 161 -2.30 -9.07 -10.11
CA ALA A 161 -3.25 -9.81 -9.27
C ALA A 161 -2.67 -10.12 -7.88
N MET A 162 -3.54 -10.51 -6.95
CA MET A 162 -3.17 -10.87 -5.58
C MET A 162 -2.14 -12.02 -5.55
N VAL A 163 -1.12 -11.89 -4.70
CA VAL A 163 -0.07 -12.91 -4.55
C VAL A 163 -0.39 -13.84 -3.39
N ARG A 164 -0.49 -15.16 -3.67
CA ARG A 164 -0.81 -16.17 -2.65
C ARG A 164 0.41 -16.80 -1.99
N SER A 165 1.40 -17.16 -2.80
CA SER A 165 2.63 -17.82 -2.37
C SER A 165 3.84 -17.23 -3.09
N VAL A 166 4.94 -17.07 -2.35
CA VAL A 166 6.26 -16.69 -2.88
C VAL A 166 7.32 -17.72 -2.48
N ALA A 167 8.32 -17.90 -3.33
CA ALA A 167 9.50 -18.76 -3.07
C ALA A 167 10.77 -18.11 -3.64
N ILE A 168 11.91 -18.38 -3.03
CA ILE A 168 13.24 -17.92 -3.49
C ILE A 168 14.05 -19.14 -3.95
N SER A 169 14.81 -18.98 -5.03
CA SER A 169 15.70 -20.04 -5.51
C SER A 169 16.86 -20.30 -4.53
N PRO A 170 17.41 -21.53 -4.49
CA PRO A 170 18.51 -21.86 -3.57
C PRO A 170 19.78 -21.03 -3.74
N ASP A 171 20.01 -20.47 -4.94
CA ASP A 171 21.12 -19.56 -5.23
C ASP A 171 20.83 -18.10 -4.80
N GLY A 172 19.62 -17.81 -4.32
CA GLY A 172 19.17 -16.48 -3.92
C GLY A 172 18.92 -15.51 -5.08
N LYS A 173 18.99 -15.95 -6.35
CA LYS A 173 18.94 -15.05 -7.51
C LYS A 173 17.56 -14.88 -8.13
N ARG A 174 16.60 -15.75 -7.83
CA ARG A 174 15.26 -15.73 -8.46
C ARG A 174 14.16 -15.76 -7.42
N ILE A 175 13.10 -15.00 -7.68
CA ILE A 175 11.84 -15.03 -6.93
C ILE A 175 10.77 -15.65 -7.81
N VAL A 176 9.95 -16.53 -7.24
CA VAL A 176 8.78 -17.10 -7.91
C VAL A 176 7.54 -16.75 -7.12
N GLY A 177 6.49 -16.28 -7.79
CA GLY A 177 5.22 -15.91 -7.18
C GLY A 177 4.02 -16.47 -7.93
N SER A 178 2.93 -16.72 -7.19
CA SER A 178 1.64 -17.21 -7.71
C SER A 178 0.58 -16.14 -7.65
N SER A 179 -0.33 -16.16 -8.63
CA SER A 179 -1.50 -15.29 -8.65
C SER A 179 -2.83 -16.05 -8.44
N ASP A 180 -3.86 -15.27 -8.11
CA ASP A 180 -5.25 -15.77 -8.02
C ASP A 180 -5.82 -16.30 -9.34
N HIS A 181 -5.25 -15.91 -10.48
CA HIS A 181 -5.69 -16.34 -11.81
C HIS A 181 -4.98 -17.60 -12.31
N GLY A 182 -4.13 -18.21 -11.48
CA GLY A 182 -3.42 -19.45 -11.82
C GLY A 182 -2.12 -19.23 -12.60
N ASP A 183 -1.70 -17.97 -12.77
CA ASP A 183 -0.41 -17.63 -13.36
C ASP A 183 0.70 -17.78 -12.30
N ILE A 184 1.87 -18.24 -12.74
CA ILE A 184 3.10 -18.24 -11.95
C ILE A 184 4.13 -17.39 -12.68
N GLN A 185 4.84 -16.52 -11.97
CA GLN A 185 5.81 -15.62 -12.57
C GLN A 185 7.15 -15.75 -11.85
N ILE A 186 8.23 -15.67 -12.64
CA ILE A 186 9.62 -15.69 -12.15
C ILE A 186 10.22 -14.30 -12.37
N TRP A 187 10.85 -13.77 -11.34
CA TRP A 187 11.59 -12.51 -11.37
C TRP A 187 13.03 -12.72 -10.95
N ASP A 188 13.90 -11.85 -11.45
CA ASP A 188 15.25 -11.73 -10.93
C ASP A 188 15.24 -10.99 -9.57
N MET A 189 15.97 -11.53 -8.60
CA MET A 189 16.07 -10.98 -7.24
C MET A 189 16.72 -9.59 -7.25
N GLU A 190 17.72 -9.38 -8.11
CA GLU A 190 18.56 -8.19 -8.15
C GLU A 190 17.97 -7.07 -9.01
N THR A 191 17.37 -7.38 -10.16
CA THR A 191 16.75 -6.38 -11.04
C THR A 191 15.25 -6.20 -10.76
N GLY A 192 14.56 -7.26 -10.32
CA GLY A 192 13.09 -7.27 -10.19
C GLY A 192 12.36 -7.45 -11.53
N GLU A 193 13.10 -7.64 -12.62
CA GLU A 193 12.51 -7.87 -13.94
C GLU A 193 11.99 -9.30 -14.07
N ALA A 194 10.93 -9.46 -14.86
CA ALA A 194 10.40 -10.76 -15.21
C ALA A 194 11.40 -11.52 -16.08
N LEU A 195 11.82 -12.72 -15.65
CA LEU A 195 12.79 -13.54 -16.38
C LEU A 195 12.16 -14.31 -17.55
N CYS A 196 10.84 -14.54 -17.51
CA CYS A 196 10.11 -15.26 -18.54
C CYS A 196 8.65 -14.77 -18.60
N THR A 197 7.90 -15.22 -19.60
CA THR A 197 6.44 -15.01 -19.63
C THR A 197 5.75 -15.82 -18.52
N PRO A 198 4.59 -15.38 -18.02
CA PRO A 198 3.87 -16.11 -16.97
C PRO A 198 3.64 -17.59 -17.35
N LEU A 199 3.97 -18.49 -16.44
CA LEU A 199 3.76 -19.93 -16.61
C LEU A 199 2.25 -20.22 -16.48
N ARG A 200 1.63 -20.58 -17.61
CA ARG A 200 0.18 -20.84 -17.69
C ARG A 200 -0.13 -22.31 -17.82
N GLY A 201 -1.07 -22.78 -17.01
CA GLY A 201 -1.59 -24.14 -17.15
C GLY A 201 -2.55 -24.56 -16.05
N HIS A 202 -2.47 -23.97 -14.86
CA HIS A 202 -3.54 -24.12 -13.87
C HIS A 202 -4.79 -23.38 -14.33
N THR A 203 -5.97 -23.93 -14.02
CA THR A 203 -7.26 -23.33 -14.40
C THR A 203 -7.92 -22.55 -13.27
N ALA A 204 -7.27 -22.47 -12.11
CA ALA A 204 -7.74 -21.79 -10.92
C ALA A 204 -6.55 -21.33 -10.06
N THR A 205 -6.85 -20.59 -8.98
CA THR A 205 -5.88 -20.03 -8.02
C THR A 205 -4.80 -21.03 -7.61
N VAL A 206 -3.54 -20.60 -7.67
CA VAL A 206 -2.40 -21.35 -7.15
C VAL A 206 -2.17 -20.92 -5.71
N TRP A 207 -2.35 -21.85 -4.77
CA TRP A 207 -2.27 -21.56 -3.33
C TRP A 207 -0.85 -21.66 -2.78
N SER A 208 -0.01 -22.51 -3.38
CA SER A 208 1.33 -22.78 -2.88
C SER A 208 2.28 -23.11 -4.02
N ILE A 209 3.51 -22.63 -3.89
CA ILE A 209 4.62 -22.90 -4.80
C ILE A 209 5.86 -23.26 -3.98
N ALA A 210 6.67 -24.17 -4.50
CA ALA A 210 8.03 -24.42 -4.00
C ALA A 210 9.02 -24.63 -5.17
N ILE A 211 10.29 -24.32 -4.92
CA ILE A 211 11.41 -24.55 -5.85
C ILE A 211 12.21 -25.76 -5.36
N SER A 212 12.71 -26.58 -6.27
CA SER A 212 13.55 -27.72 -5.94
C SER A 212 14.89 -27.28 -5.32
N PRO A 213 15.52 -28.10 -4.46
CA PRO A 213 16.81 -27.75 -3.84
C PRO A 213 17.96 -27.53 -4.83
N ASP A 214 17.86 -28.08 -6.04
CA ASP A 214 18.83 -27.85 -7.12
C ASP A 214 18.49 -26.63 -8.00
N GLY A 215 17.38 -25.95 -7.72
CA GLY A 215 16.92 -24.74 -8.43
C GLY A 215 16.34 -24.99 -9.82
N LYS A 216 16.23 -26.24 -10.27
CA LYS A 216 15.83 -26.56 -11.66
C LYS A 216 14.33 -26.63 -11.87
N TYR A 217 13.57 -26.95 -10.83
CA TYR A 217 12.15 -27.26 -10.94
C TYR A 217 11.30 -26.42 -10.00
N ILE A 218 10.12 -26.02 -10.46
CA ILE A 218 9.06 -25.43 -9.64
C ILE A 218 7.92 -26.43 -9.51
N VAL A 219 7.35 -26.56 -8.31
CA VAL A 219 6.11 -27.29 -8.08
C VAL A 219 5.02 -26.32 -7.61
N SER A 220 3.81 -26.47 -8.14
CA SER A 220 2.66 -25.63 -7.80
C SER A 220 1.42 -26.44 -7.45
N GLY A 221 0.72 -26.07 -6.38
CA GLY A 221 -0.56 -26.63 -5.96
C GLY A 221 -1.71 -25.65 -6.16
N SER A 222 -2.81 -26.09 -6.77
CA SER A 222 -3.92 -25.22 -7.18
C SER A 222 -5.29 -25.67 -6.66
N ALA A 223 -6.22 -24.71 -6.66
CA ALA A 223 -7.66 -24.92 -6.52
C ALA A 223 -8.26 -25.83 -7.60
N ASP A 224 -7.57 -26.06 -8.72
CA ASP A 224 -7.98 -27.02 -9.76
C ASP A 224 -7.75 -28.49 -9.38
N GLN A 225 -7.36 -28.76 -8.13
CA GLN A 225 -7.11 -30.09 -7.55
C GLN A 225 -5.88 -30.80 -8.13
N THR A 226 -5.04 -30.09 -8.88
CA THR A 226 -3.82 -30.66 -9.48
C THR A 226 -2.57 -30.06 -8.89
N ILE A 227 -1.47 -30.81 -9.03
CA ILE A 227 -0.12 -30.33 -8.81
C ILE A 227 0.59 -30.32 -10.15
N ARG A 228 1.29 -29.24 -10.47
CA ARG A 228 2.10 -29.13 -11.70
C ARG A 228 3.56 -28.93 -11.38
N MET A 229 4.39 -29.38 -12.32
CA MET A 229 5.84 -29.21 -12.27
C MET A 229 6.30 -28.45 -13.51
N TRP A 230 7.18 -27.50 -13.30
CA TRP A 230 7.69 -26.59 -14.32
C TRP A 230 9.21 -26.61 -14.31
N ASP A 231 9.80 -26.52 -15.49
CA ASP A 231 11.23 -26.30 -15.63
C ASP A 231 11.53 -24.80 -15.51
N VAL A 232 12.51 -24.45 -14.66
CA VAL A 232 12.83 -23.06 -14.31
C VAL A 232 13.54 -22.33 -15.45
N GLU A 233 14.27 -23.02 -16.32
CA GLU A 233 15.02 -22.41 -17.42
C GLU A 233 14.13 -22.17 -18.64
N THR A 234 13.29 -23.13 -18.97
CA THR A 234 12.42 -23.09 -20.16
C THR A 234 11.05 -22.50 -19.88
N GLY A 235 10.57 -22.57 -18.63
CA GLY A 235 9.20 -22.23 -18.27
C GLY A 235 8.16 -23.24 -18.76
N GLU A 236 8.59 -24.39 -19.27
CA GLU A 236 7.66 -25.41 -19.77
C GLU A 236 7.18 -26.35 -18.66
N ALA A 237 5.94 -26.82 -18.78
CA ALA A 237 5.43 -27.87 -17.91
C ALA A 237 6.09 -29.20 -18.25
N LEU A 238 6.83 -29.79 -17.31
CA LEU A 238 7.63 -30.99 -17.54
C LEU A 238 6.79 -32.24 -17.83
N ARG A 239 5.59 -32.32 -17.23
CA ARG A 239 4.74 -33.53 -17.26
C ARG A 239 3.26 -33.17 -17.21
N SER A 240 2.42 -34.19 -17.43
CA SER A 240 0.99 -34.11 -17.14
C SER A 240 0.75 -33.76 -15.67
N PRO A 241 -0.32 -33.00 -15.34
CA PRO A 241 -0.62 -32.64 -13.96
C PRO A 241 -0.77 -33.87 -13.06
N LEU A 242 -0.16 -33.84 -11.87
CA LEU A 242 -0.28 -34.88 -10.86
C LEU A 242 -1.71 -34.82 -10.29
N ARG A 243 -2.46 -35.91 -10.47
CA ARG A 243 -3.86 -36.03 -10.04
C ARG A 243 -3.97 -37.11 -8.97
N GLY A 244 -4.74 -36.81 -7.92
CA GLY A 244 -5.00 -37.77 -6.84
C GLY A 244 -5.72 -37.16 -5.64
N HIS A 245 -5.53 -35.85 -5.39
CA HIS A 245 -6.37 -35.13 -4.45
C HIS A 245 -7.79 -34.93 -5.01
N THR A 246 -8.79 -34.92 -4.13
CA THR A 246 -10.20 -34.69 -4.49
C THR A 246 -10.69 -33.28 -4.14
N GLY A 247 -9.81 -32.45 -3.59
CA GLY A 247 -10.06 -31.05 -3.24
C GLY A 247 -8.87 -30.17 -3.66
N ALA A 248 -8.99 -28.85 -3.47
CA ALA A 248 -7.91 -27.91 -3.78
C ALA A 248 -6.63 -28.30 -3.05
N VAL A 249 -5.49 -28.16 -3.71
CA VAL A 249 -4.17 -28.37 -3.10
C VAL A 249 -3.73 -27.03 -2.52
N LEU A 250 -3.61 -26.96 -1.20
CA LEU A 250 -3.34 -25.73 -0.47
C LEU A 250 -1.86 -25.54 -0.16
N SER A 251 -1.10 -26.61 -0.08
CA SER A 251 0.34 -26.55 0.23
C SER A 251 1.10 -27.65 -0.50
N VAL A 252 2.25 -27.30 -1.07
CA VAL A 252 3.18 -28.21 -1.74
C VAL A 252 4.62 -27.88 -1.35
N ILE A 253 5.45 -28.90 -1.17
CA ILE A 253 6.88 -28.72 -0.85
C ILE A 253 7.73 -29.87 -1.40
N PHE A 254 8.97 -29.57 -1.78
CA PHE A 254 9.99 -30.56 -2.12
C PHE A 254 10.68 -31.11 -0.88
N SER A 255 11.11 -32.37 -0.93
CA SER A 255 12.12 -32.90 -0.02
C SER A 255 13.48 -32.26 -0.26
N SER A 256 14.34 -32.24 0.76
CA SER A 256 15.69 -31.69 0.69
C SER A 256 16.60 -32.41 -0.31
N ASP A 257 16.31 -33.66 -0.66
CA ASP A 257 16.99 -34.41 -1.73
C ASP A 257 16.41 -34.15 -3.13
N GLY A 258 15.32 -33.38 -3.24
CA GLY A 258 14.63 -33.04 -4.49
C GLY A 258 13.87 -34.21 -5.14
N LYS A 259 13.80 -35.38 -4.50
CA LYS A 259 13.21 -36.60 -5.11
C LYS A 259 11.73 -36.80 -4.80
N ARG A 260 11.21 -36.13 -3.77
CA ARG A 260 9.84 -36.31 -3.29
C ARG A 260 9.12 -34.97 -3.20
N ILE A 261 7.82 -34.99 -3.44
CA ILE A 261 6.92 -33.87 -3.18
C ILE A 261 5.92 -34.30 -2.11
N VAL A 262 5.61 -33.41 -1.18
CA VAL A 262 4.53 -33.57 -0.20
C VAL A 262 3.47 -32.52 -0.46
N SER A 263 2.19 -32.90 -0.40
CA SER A 263 1.08 -31.98 -0.64
C SER A 263 -0.03 -32.13 0.39
N GLY A 264 -0.59 -31.00 0.84
CA GLY A 264 -1.78 -30.91 1.70
C GLY A 264 -2.98 -30.31 0.94
N SER A 265 -4.19 -30.78 1.25
CA SER A 265 -5.39 -30.45 0.48
C SER A 265 -6.64 -30.20 1.35
N LEU A 266 -7.64 -29.55 0.74
CA LEU A 266 -9.02 -29.49 1.22
C LEU A 266 -9.67 -30.87 1.37
N ASP A 267 -9.14 -31.92 0.76
CA ASP A 267 -9.63 -33.30 0.97
C ASP A 267 -9.23 -33.92 2.31
N THR A 268 -8.65 -33.11 3.21
CA THR A 268 -8.19 -33.48 4.56
C THR A 268 -7.03 -34.48 4.58
N THR A 269 -6.42 -34.79 3.44
CA THR A 269 -5.29 -35.72 3.34
C THR A 269 -3.98 -35.04 3.00
N ILE A 270 -2.88 -35.71 3.35
CA ILE A 270 -1.55 -35.37 2.84
C ILE A 270 -1.09 -36.51 1.92
N ARG A 271 -0.55 -36.15 0.76
CA ARG A 271 -0.03 -37.12 -0.22
C ARG A 271 1.46 -36.92 -0.45
N ARG A 272 2.12 -38.01 -0.83
CA ARG A 272 3.53 -38.07 -1.19
C ARG A 272 3.66 -38.49 -2.64
N TRP A 273 4.53 -37.81 -3.38
CA TRP A 273 4.71 -38.01 -4.82
C TRP A 273 6.18 -38.19 -5.11
N ASP A 274 6.47 -39.10 -6.04
CA ASP A 274 7.80 -39.29 -6.56
C ASP A 274 8.02 -38.34 -7.75
N VAL A 275 9.10 -37.56 -7.69
CA VAL A 275 9.40 -36.49 -8.65
C VAL A 275 9.76 -37.05 -10.04
N GLU A 276 10.42 -38.20 -10.08
CA GLU A 276 10.89 -38.81 -11.33
C GLU A 276 9.73 -39.45 -12.12
N THR A 277 8.84 -40.15 -11.43
CA THR A 277 7.72 -40.86 -12.03
C THR A 277 6.45 -40.02 -12.12
N GLY A 278 6.29 -39.00 -11.27
CA GLY A 278 5.05 -38.24 -11.13
C GLY A 278 3.89 -39.05 -10.55
N THR A 279 4.19 -40.11 -9.78
CA THR A 279 3.17 -40.97 -9.19
C THR A 279 3.08 -40.77 -7.68
N ALA A 280 1.85 -40.82 -7.15
CA ALA A 280 1.64 -40.85 -5.71
C ALA A 280 2.10 -42.20 -5.17
N PHE A 281 2.83 -42.20 -4.05
CA PHE A 281 3.29 -43.42 -3.39
C PHE A 281 2.84 -43.50 -1.93
N GLY A 282 2.60 -44.73 -1.48
CA GLY A 282 1.99 -45.01 -0.18
C GLY A 282 0.50 -44.62 -0.13
N ALA A 283 -0.15 -44.97 0.98
CA ALA A 283 -1.51 -44.51 1.24
C ALA A 283 -1.52 -43.00 1.56
N PRO A 284 -2.62 -42.28 1.25
CA PRO A 284 -2.81 -40.92 1.75
C PRO A 284 -2.74 -40.90 3.29
N LEU A 285 -2.02 -39.93 3.83
CA LEU A 285 -1.90 -39.72 5.26
C LEU A 285 -3.23 -39.15 5.76
N GLN A 286 -3.94 -39.94 6.56
CA GLN A 286 -5.25 -39.59 7.12
C GLN A 286 -5.16 -39.41 8.63
N GLY A 287 -5.78 -38.36 9.15
CA GLY A 287 -5.88 -38.12 10.58
C GLY A 287 -6.32 -36.70 10.94
N HIS A 288 -6.10 -35.73 10.07
CA HIS A 288 -6.77 -34.42 10.19
C HIS A 288 -8.27 -34.55 9.97
N THR A 289 -9.04 -33.76 10.72
CA THR A 289 -10.52 -33.77 10.64
C THR A 289 -11.08 -32.65 9.78
N ASN A 290 -10.22 -31.77 9.29
CA ASN A 290 -10.56 -30.65 8.42
C ASN A 290 -9.39 -30.36 7.44
N TYR A 291 -9.50 -29.30 6.64
CA TYR A 291 -8.58 -28.95 5.57
C TYR A 291 -7.13 -28.85 6.04
N VAL A 292 -6.20 -29.39 5.25
CA VAL A 292 -4.76 -29.27 5.52
C VAL A 292 -4.25 -28.01 4.82
N MET A 293 -3.94 -26.99 5.62
CA MET A 293 -3.58 -25.66 5.11
C MET A 293 -2.11 -25.56 4.72
N SER A 294 -1.22 -26.24 5.45
CA SER A 294 0.23 -26.14 5.25
C SER A 294 0.92 -27.46 5.58
N VAL A 295 1.96 -27.79 4.80
CA VAL A 295 2.86 -28.93 5.04
C VAL A 295 4.32 -28.48 4.98
N ALA A 296 5.16 -29.08 5.83
CA ALA A 296 6.60 -28.91 5.83
C ALA A 296 7.30 -30.27 5.97
N ILE A 297 8.53 -30.38 5.47
CA ILE A 297 9.34 -31.60 5.57
C ILE A 297 10.68 -31.29 6.25
N SER A 298 11.15 -32.21 7.09
CA SER A 298 12.44 -32.07 7.79
C SER A 298 13.61 -32.15 6.82
N SER A 299 14.75 -31.57 7.22
CA SER A 299 15.97 -31.52 6.40
C SER A 299 16.57 -32.90 6.05
N ASP A 300 16.27 -33.96 6.81
CA ASP A 300 16.60 -35.37 6.47
C ASP A 300 15.53 -36.09 5.64
N GLY A 301 14.37 -35.45 5.42
CA GLY A 301 13.23 -36.08 4.76
C GLY A 301 12.54 -37.17 5.57
N GLN A 302 12.77 -37.27 6.89
CA GLN A 302 12.21 -38.33 7.75
C GLN A 302 10.90 -37.94 8.44
N ARG A 303 10.60 -36.65 8.57
CA ARG A 303 9.40 -36.14 9.24
C ARG A 303 8.64 -35.19 8.33
N ILE A 304 7.33 -35.33 8.31
CA ILE A 304 6.40 -34.38 7.69
C ILE A 304 5.63 -33.70 8.82
N VAL A 305 5.47 -32.39 8.75
CA VAL A 305 4.65 -31.61 9.69
C VAL A 305 3.49 -31.00 8.92
N SER A 306 2.29 -31.01 9.49
CA SER A 306 1.11 -30.43 8.86
C SER A 306 0.30 -29.57 9.82
N GLY A 307 -0.17 -28.42 9.33
CA GLY A 307 -1.12 -27.54 10.01
C GLY A 307 -2.49 -27.59 9.34
N SER A 308 -3.56 -27.54 10.12
CA SER A 308 -4.93 -27.73 9.62
C SER A 308 -5.94 -26.75 10.23
N GLN A 309 -7.07 -26.62 9.53
CA GLN A 309 -8.29 -25.98 10.02
C GLN A 309 -8.97 -26.73 11.18
N ASP A 310 -8.49 -27.92 11.54
CA ASP A 310 -8.91 -28.59 12.78
C ASP A 310 -8.20 -28.05 14.04
N ASN A 311 -7.47 -26.94 13.90
CA ASN A 311 -6.70 -26.25 14.95
C ASN A 311 -5.49 -27.03 15.47
N THR A 312 -5.12 -28.15 14.81
CA THR A 312 -4.01 -29.00 15.25
C THR A 312 -2.81 -28.89 14.32
N VAL A 313 -1.62 -29.10 14.90
CA VAL A 313 -0.43 -29.46 14.15
C VAL A 313 -0.17 -30.95 14.35
N ARG A 314 0.20 -31.67 13.30
CA ARG A 314 0.55 -33.10 13.37
C ARG A 314 1.93 -33.35 12.78
N VAL A 315 2.64 -34.31 13.35
CA VAL A 315 3.91 -34.81 12.85
C VAL A 315 3.69 -36.23 12.33
N TRP A 316 4.31 -36.56 11.19
CA TRP A 316 4.18 -37.84 10.52
C TRP A 316 5.56 -38.39 10.20
N ASP A 317 5.71 -39.70 10.25
CA ASP A 317 6.88 -40.36 9.71
C ASP A 317 6.79 -40.39 8.17
N ALA A 318 7.79 -39.84 7.50
CA ALA A 318 7.75 -39.64 6.05
C ALA A 318 7.83 -40.95 5.24
N HIS A 319 8.26 -42.06 5.85
CA HIS A 319 8.42 -43.36 5.19
C HIS A 319 7.18 -44.24 5.39
N SER A 320 6.80 -44.50 6.63
CA SER A 320 5.62 -45.31 6.98
C SER A 320 4.31 -44.56 6.70
N GLY A 321 4.30 -43.25 6.93
CA GLY A 321 3.11 -42.43 6.94
C GLY A 321 2.27 -42.53 8.21
N GLU A 322 2.82 -43.11 9.27
CA GLU A 322 2.15 -43.13 10.57
C GLU A 322 2.30 -41.78 11.28
N ALA A 323 1.28 -41.40 12.05
CA ALA A 323 1.34 -40.22 12.90
C ALA A 323 2.37 -40.43 14.03
N PHE A 324 3.27 -39.48 14.19
CA PHE A 324 4.28 -39.47 15.23
C PHE A 324 3.75 -38.67 16.43
N GLY A 325 3.40 -39.39 17.50
CA GLY A 325 2.86 -38.78 18.73
C GLY A 325 1.40 -38.34 18.64
N ALA A 326 0.95 -37.60 19.65
CA ALA A 326 -0.39 -37.01 19.68
C ALA A 326 -0.44 -35.70 18.88
N PRO A 327 -1.63 -35.28 18.39
CA PRO A 327 -1.78 -33.96 17.76
C PRO A 327 -1.41 -32.84 18.74
N LEU A 328 -0.75 -31.80 18.22
CA LEU A 328 -0.35 -30.62 18.99
C LEU A 328 -1.56 -29.67 19.06
N GLN A 329 -2.23 -29.58 20.22
CA GLN A 329 -3.57 -28.96 20.38
C GLN A 329 -3.61 -27.71 21.29
N GLU A 330 -2.77 -26.72 21.02
CA GLU A 330 -2.73 -25.49 21.82
C GLU A 330 -3.24 -24.23 21.09
N HIS A 331 -3.45 -24.32 19.77
CA HIS A 331 -4.05 -23.23 18.99
C HIS A 331 -5.56 -23.20 19.19
N ARG A 332 -6.13 -22.00 19.19
CA ARG A 332 -7.57 -21.78 19.41
C ARG A 332 -8.38 -21.69 18.11
N SER A 333 -7.69 -21.68 16.97
CA SER A 333 -8.28 -21.50 15.64
C SER A 333 -7.35 -22.11 14.57
N THR A 334 -7.74 -22.00 13.31
CA THR A 334 -7.08 -22.57 12.14
C THR A 334 -5.57 -22.32 12.12
N VAL A 335 -4.77 -23.37 11.91
CA VAL A 335 -3.34 -23.24 11.66
C VAL A 335 -3.12 -23.06 10.16
N TYR A 336 -2.66 -21.87 9.75
CA TYR A 336 -2.46 -21.54 8.34
C TYR A 336 -1.11 -21.97 7.80
N SER A 337 -0.06 -21.89 8.61
CA SER A 337 1.32 -22.14 8.16
C SER A 337 2.11 -22.90 9.22
N VAL A 338 2.93 -23.85 8.76
CA VAL A 338 3.89 -24.57 9.60
C VAL A 338 5.28 -24.55 8.98
N ALA A 339 6.30 -24.52 9.82
CA ALA A 339 7.71 -24.65 9.42
C ALA A 339 8.45 -25.53 10.43
N ILE A 340 9.54 -26.18 9.98
CA ILE A 340 10.42 -26.97 10.84
C ILE A 340 11.83 -26.39 10.79
N SER A 341 12.50 -26.32 11.94
CA SER A 341 13.87 -25.83 12.02
C SER A 341 14.84 -26.75 11.27
N PRO A 342 15.92 -26.21 10.68
CA PRO A 342 16.93 -27.01 9.99
C PRO A 342 17.61 -28.05 10.88
N ASP A 343 17.76 -27.73 12.17
CA ASP A 343 18.28 -28.63 13.22
C ASP A 343 17.27 -29.69 13.70
N ARG A 344 16.03 -29.62 13.20
CA ARG A 344 14.89 -30.52 13.46
C ARG A 344 14.38 -30.52 14.89
N LYS A 345 14.81 -29.58 15.73
CA LYS A 345 14.40 -29.53 17.14
C LYS A 345 13.12 -28.75 17.36
N ARG A 346 12.77 -27.82 16.46
CA ARG A 346 11.66 -26.89 16.66
C ARG A 346 10.69 -26.96 15.49
N ILE A 347 9.40 -26.95 15.81
CA ILE A 347 8.32 -26.71 14.86
C ILE A 347 7.74 -25.34 15.17
N VAL A 348 7.40 -24.57 14.14
CA VAL A 348 6.76 -23.26 14.28
C VAL A 348 5.42 -23.29 13.57
N SER A 349 4.37 -22.76 14.19
CA SER A 349 3.04 -22.68 13.60
C SER A 349 2.43 -21.30 13.75
N GLY A 350 1.86 -20.77 12.66
CA GLY A 350 1.09 -19.52 12.62
C GLY A 350 -0.41 -19.79 12.48
N SER A 351 -1.22 -19.08 13.25
CA SER A 351 -2.66 -19.35 13.39
C SER A 351 -3.57 -18.14 13.21
N ALA A 352 -4.83 -18.43 12.90
CA ALA A 352 -5.97 -17.54 12.94
C ALA A 352 -6.30 -16.99 14.34
N ASP A 353 -5.69 -17.51 15.40
CA ASP A 353 -5.80 -16.97 16.76
C ASP A 353 -4.86 -15.76 17.03
N ASN A 354 -4.22 -15.24 15.98
CA ASN A 354 -3.26 -14.14 15.98
C ASN A 354 -1.92 -14.47 16.68
N THR A 355 -1.67 -15.74 16.99
CA THR A 355 -0.44 -16.17 17.67
C THR A 355 0.43 -17.04 16.78
N ILE A 356 1.72 -17.04 17.11
CA ILE A 356 2.68 -18.02 16.62
C ILE A 356 3.10 -18.88 17.81
N ARG A 357 3.20 -20.20 17.59
CA ARG A 357 3.70 -21.13 18.61
C ARG A 357 4.94 -21.84 18.12
N VAL A 358 5.85 -22.09 19.05
CA VAL A 358 7.05 -22.89 18.86
C VAL A 358 6.87 -24.17 19.67
N TRP A 359 7.22 -25.32 19.08
CA TRP A 359 7.03 -26.64 19.66
C TRP A 359 8.34 -27.39 19.62
N ASP A 360 8.57 -28.24 20.61
CA ASP A 360 9.63 -29.24 20.56
C ASP A 360 9.22 -30.34 19.59
N ALA A 361 10.06 -30.62 18.60
CA ALA A 361 9.75 -31.57 17.54
C ALA A 361 9.82 -33.04 18.00
N GLU A 362 10.50 -33.33 19.11
CA GLU A 362 10.67 -34.67 19.66
C GLU A 362 9.55 -34.99 20.67
N THR A 363 9.25 -34.07 21.58
CA THR A 363 8.23 -34.28 22.62
C THR A 363 6.83 -33.85 22.19
N GLY A 364 6.72 -32.90 21.26
CA GLY A 364 5.45 -32.27 20.90
C GLY A 364 4.95 -31.25 21.94
N GLU A 365 5.78 -30.87 22.92
CA GLU A 365 5.38 -29.86 23.90
C GLU A 365 5.59 -28.44 23.36
N ALA A 366 4.72 -27.51 23.76
CA ALA A 366 4.88 -26.10 23.40
C ALA A 366 6.08 -25.50 24.14
N LEU A 367 7.02 -24.91 23.39
CA LEU A 367 8.19 -24.22 23.92
C LEU A 367 7.83 -22.77 24.25
N GLY A 368 7.60 -22.50 25.53
CA GLY A 368 7.33 -21.16 26.03
C GLY A 368 5.89 -20.66 25.79
N ALA A 369 5.70 -19.36 25.98
CA ALA A 369 4.42 -18.70 25.74
C ALA A 369 4.19 -18.46 24.24
N PRO A 370 2.92 -18.40 23.77
CA PRO A 370 2.64 -18.02 22.39
C PRO A 370 3.23 -16.63 22.07
N LEU A 371 3.85 -16.51 20.90
CA LEU A 371 4.40 -15.23 20.42
C LEU A 371 3.23 -14.34 20.01
N GLN A 372 3.05 -13.25 20.75
CA GLN A 372 1.96 -12.30 20.57
C GLN A 372 2.50 -10.96 20.04
N GLY A 373 1.77 -10.37 19.09
CA GLY A 373 2.09 -9.05 18.56
C GLY A 373 1.37 -8.74 17.24
N HIS A 374 1.02 -9.76 16.46
CA HIS A 374 0.09 -9.57 15.35
C HIS A 374 -1.32 -9.26 15.85
N THR A 375 -2.02 -8.38 15.13
CA THR A 375 -3.37 -7.92 15.48
C THR A 375 -4.48 -8.59 14.67
N SER A 376 -4.10 -9.51 13.79
CA SER A 376 -4.96 -10.30 12.89
C SER A 376 -4.30 -11.65 12.59
N LEU A 377 -4.93 -12.45 11.73
CA LEU A 377 -4.55 -13.82 11.39
C LEU A 377 -3.07 -13.90 10.97
N VAL A 378 -2.33 -14.89 11.44
CA VAL A 378 -0.97 -15.17 10.95
C VAL A 378 -1.08 -16.17 9.81
N LEU A 379 -0.80 -15.70 8.59
CA LEU A 379 -1.04 -16.47 7.36
C LEU A 379 0.19 -17.28 6.93
N SER A 380 1.40 -16.81 7.24
CA SER A 380 2.65 -17.46 6.84
C SER A 380 3.71 -17.34 7.92
N VAL A 381 4.49 -18.40 8.10
CA VAL A 381 5.68 -18.42 8.95
C VAL A 381 6.86 -19.05 8.22
N ALA A 382 8.06 -18.52 8.44
CA ALA A 382 9.32 -19.06 7.96
C ALA A 382 10.35 -19.04 9.09
N ILE A 383 11.36 -19.90 9.01
CA ILE A 383 12.46 -19.97 9.98
C ILE A 383 13.78 -19.80 9.25
N SER A 384 14.73 -19.08 9.87
CA SER A 384 16.06 -18.88 9.30
C SER A 384 16.84 -20.20 9.20
N SER A 385 17.80 -20.26 8.28
CA SER A 385 18.66 -21.43 8.08
C SER A 385 19.54 -21.75 9.31
N ASP A 386 19.83 -20.75 10.14
CA ASP A 386 20.51 -20.92 11.43
C ASP A 386 19.56 -21.34 12.59
N GLY A 387 18.24 -21.35 12.33
CA GLY A 387 17.19 -21.70 13.30
C GLY A 387 16.95 -20.66 14.40
N LYS A 388 17.61 -19.50 14.36
CA LYS A 388 17.55 -18.49 15.44
C LYS A 388 16.44 -17.47 15.25
N ARG A 389 15.92 -17.29 14.04
CA ARG A 389 14.90 -16.28 13.74
C ARG A 389 13.67 -16.90 13.12
N ILE A 390 12.51 -16.38 13.51
CA ILE A 390 11.21 -16.70 12.92
C ILE A 390 10.71 -15.44 12.24
N VAL A 391 10.22 -15.57 11.01
CA VAL A 391 9.58 -14.49 10.27
C VAL A 391 8.11 -14.83 10.07
N SER A 392 7.21 -13.89 10.31
CA SER A 392 5.77 -14.09 10.16
C SER A 392 5.12 -13.00 9.33
N GLY A 393 4.23 -13.41 8.41
CA GLY A 393 3.35 -12.53 7.64
C GLY A 393 1.90 -12.66 8.12
N SER A 394 1.20 -11.54 8.23
CA SER A 394 -0.14 -11.49 8.81
C SER A 394 -1.13 -10.68 7.97
N ALA A 395 -2.42 -10.98 8.18
CA ALA A 395 -3.55 -10.19 7.72
C ALA A 395 -3.69 -8.82 8.44
N ASP A 396 -2.72 -8.43 9.28
CA ASP A 396 -2.63 -7.07 9.84
C ASP A 396 -1.77 -6.10 9.01
N ASP A 397 -1.35 -6.56 7.83
CA ASP A 397 -0.52 -5.87 6.82
C ASP A 397 0.97 -5.76 7.21
N THR A 398 1.40 -6.47 8.26
CA THR A 398 2.77 -6.41 8.77
C THR A 398 3.52 -7.72 8.64
N ILE A 399 4.85 -7.60 8.57
CA ILE A 399 5.78 -8.72 8.75
C ILE A 399 6.53 -8.50 10.05
N ARG A 400 6.70 -9.54 10.85
CA ARG A 400 7.44 -9.49 12.12
C ARG A 400 8.56 -10.51 12.13
N VAL A 401 9.65 -10.17 12.82
CA VAL A 401 10.77 -11.07 13.07
C VAL A 401 10.81 -11.34 14.57
N TRP A 402 11.03 -12.59 14.93
CA TRP A 402 11.07 -13.06 16.31
C TRP A 402 12.36 -13.83 16.54
N ASP A 403 12.88 -13.74 17.76
CA ASP A 403 13.96 -14.58 18.22
C ASP A 403 13.37 -15.94 18.60
N ALA A 404 13.87 -17.00 17.95
CA ALA A 404 13.31 -18.34 18.08
C ALA A 404 13.55 -18.95 19.46
N GLU A 405 14.57 -18.49 20.20
CA GLU A 405 14.96 -19.01 21.51
C GLU A 405 14.18 -18.35 22.65
N THR A 406 14.12 -17.03 22.65
CA THR A 406 13.47 -16.21 23.69
C THR A 406 12.00 -15.95 23.41
N GLY A 407 11.57 -16.02 22.14
CA GLY A 407 10.25 -15.59 21.70
C GLY A 407 10.06 -14.07 21.68
N GLY A 408 11.13 -13.28 21.87
CA GLY A 408 11.08 -11.83 21.78
C GLY A 408 10.92 -11.35 20.35
N ALA A 409 10.18 -10.25 20.14
CA ALA A 409 10.16 -9.58 18.85
C ALA A 409 11.54 -8.92 18.60
N VAL A 410 12.10 -9.12 17.40
CA VAL A 410 13.38 -8.54 16.97
C VAL A 410 13.09 -7.30 16.13
N GLY A 411 13.23 -6.14 16.76
CA GLY A 411 12.97 -4.84 16.11
C GLY A 411 11.49 -4.53 15.93
N ALA A 412 11.20 -3.46 15.17
CA ALA A 412 9.82 -3.06 14.86
C ALA A 412 9.24 -3.90 13.71
N PRO A 413 7.90 -3.99 13.61
CA PRO A 413 7.25 -4.65 12.48
C PRO A 413 7.59 -3.96 11.16
N PHE A 414 7.88 -4.74 10.14
CA PHE A 414 8.00 -4.26 8.77
C PHE A 414 6.62 -3.86 8.26
N ARG A 415 6.47 -2.57 7.96
CA ARG A 415 5.24 -1.97 7.41
C ARG A 415 5.52 -1.49 5.99
N GLY A 416 4.58 -1.75 5.09
CA GLY A 416 4.68 -1.28 3.71
C GLY A 416 3.64 -1.91 2.79
N HIS A 417 3.21 -3.15 3.06
CA HIS A 417 2.04 -3.70 2.40
C HIS A 417 0.77 -2.96 2.82
N SER A 418 -0.18 -2.81 1.89
CA SER A 418 -1.48 -2.17 2.14
C SER A 418 -2.61 -3.17 2.36
N SER A 419 -2.30 -4.47 2.31
CA SER A 419 -3.22 -5.57 2.55
C SER A 419 -2.50 -6.81 3.12
N ALA A 420 -3.27 -7.87 3.37
CA ALA A 420 -2.82 -9.07 4.05
C ALA A 420 -1.59 -9.72 3.40
N VAL A 421 -0.57 -9.99 4.21
CA VAL A 421 0.65 -10.69 3.78
C VAL A 421 0.42 -12.19 3.84
N CYS A 422 0.29 -12.82 2.67
CA CYS A 422 -0.12 -14.22 2.54
C CYS A 422 1.04 -15.20 2.62
N SER A 423 2.23 -14.77 2.22
CA SER A 423 3.40 -15.64 2.17
C SER A 423 4.65 -14.84 2.48
N VAL A 424 5.53 -15.42 3.30
CA VAL A 424 6.84 -14.87 3.64
C VAL A 424 7.91 -15.96 3.53
N THR A 425 9.08 -15.60 3.05
CA THR A 425 10.25 -16.49 2.97
C THR A 425 11.53 -15.69 3.22
N ILE A 426 12.57 -16.37 3.69
CA ILE A 426 13.89 -15.79 3.95
C ILE A 426 14.85 -16.24 2.85
N SER A 427 15.72 -15.34 2.39
CA SER A 427 16.75 -15.69 1.42
C SER A 427 17.79 -16.64 2.01
N PRO A 428 18.41 -17.52 1.20
CA PRO A 428 19.44 -18.45 1.68
C PRO A 428 20.67 -17.77 2.30
N ASP A 429 20.93 -16.50 1.97
CA ASP A 429 22.02 -15.71 2.53
C ASP A 429 21.66 -14.96 3.83
N GLU A 430 20.42 -15.13 4.32
CA GLU A 430 19.86 -14.52 5.54
C GLU A 430 19.81 -12.98 5.54
N LYS A 431 19.99 -12.35 4.38
CA LYS A 431 19.98 -10.88 4.24
C LYS A 431 18.67 -10.31 3.79
N HIS A 432 17.81 -11.11 3.17
CA HIS A 432 16.56 -10.64 2.60
C HIS A 432 15.36 -11.45 3.09
N ILE A 433 14.24 -10.76 3.28
CA ILE A 433 12.92 -11.37 3.43
C ILE A 433 12.15 -11.04 2.17
N VAL A 434 11.42 -12.01 1.61
CA VAL A 434 10.50 -11.78 0.50
C VAL A 434 9.09 -12.08 0.94
N SER A 435 8.16 -11.20 0.57
CA SER A 435 6.74 -11.34 0.93
C SER A 435 5.81 -11.14 -0.26
N GLY A 436 4.72 -11.89 -0.28
CA GLY A 436 3.61 -11.72 -1.22
C GLY A 436 2.32 -11.30 -0.49
N SER A 437 1.58 -10.36 -1.06
CA SER A 437 0.38 -9.79 -0.44
C SER A 437 -0.82 -9.69 -1.40
N TRP A 438 -2.00 -9.54 -0.82
CA TRP A 438 -3.24 -9.17 -1.51
C TRP A 438 -3.24 -7.77 -2.12
N ASP A 439 -2.27 -6.93 -1.76
CA ASP A 439 -2.08 -5.63 -2.42
C ASP A 439 -1.49 -5.73 -3.83
N SER A 440 -1.38 -6.95 -4.37
CA SER A 440 -0.82 -7.24 -5.69
C SER A 440 0.65 -6.82 -5.81
N THR A 441 1.40 -6.94 -4.70
CA THR A 441 2.85 -6.72 -4.70
C THR A 441 3.63 -7.90 -4.13
N VAL A 442 4.83 -8.11 -4.67
CA VAL A 442 5.89 -8.89 -4.05
C VAL A 442 6.94 -7.90 -3.55
N ARG A 443 7.29 -7.98 -2.26
CA ARG A 443 8.27 -7.07 -1.65
C ARG A 443 9.49 -7.81 -1.17
N VAL A 444 10.64 -7.16 -1.32
CA VAL A 444 11.93 -7.60 -0.79
C VAL A 444 12.31 -6.65 0.33
N TRP A 445 12.69 -7.20 1.47
CA TRP A 445 13.04 -6.47 2.68
C TRP A 445 14.44 -6.84 3.12
N ASP A 446 15.15 -5.91 3.74
CA ASP A 446 16.40 -6.23 4.42
C ASP A 446 16.09 -6.98 5.74
N ALA A 447 16.67 -8.16 5.92
CA ALA A 447 16.49 -9.02 7.08
C ALA A 447 17.35 -8.61 8.29
N LEU A 448 18.31 -7.72 8.11
CA LEU A 448 19.09 -7.19 9.23
C LEU A 448 18.18 -6.27 10.05
N PRO A 449 18.13 -6.46 11.39
CA PRO A 449 17.40 -5.54 12.23
C PRO A 449 18.06 -4.18 12.06
N VAL A 450 17.33 -3.25 11.43
CA VAL A 450 17.58 -1.85 11.73
C VAL A 450 17.29 -1.74 13.21
N GLU A 451 18.32 -1.53 14.03
CA GLU A 451 18.15 -0.95 15.34
C GLU A 451 17.47 0.40 15.09
N ILE A 452 16.15 0.34 15.09
CA ILE A 452 15.32 1.51 15.28
C ILE A 452 15.52 1.76 16.77
N GLU A 453 16.56 2.53 17.10
CA GLU A 453 16.35 3.55 18.12
C GLU A 453 15.11 4.28 17.63
N GLU A 454 13.96 3.91 18.21
CA GLU A 454 12.76 4.68 18.08
C GLU A 454 13.19 6.12 18.35
N ALA A 455 12.88 7.01 17.43
CA ALA A 455 12.68 8.39 17.81
C ALA A 455 11.57 8.35 18.88
N LEU A 456 11.99 8.19 20.13
CA LEU A 456 11.18 8.02 21.31
C LEU A 456 10.10 9.11 21.31
N GLY A 457 8.84 8.68 21.23
CA GLY A 457 7.70 9.49 21.66
C GLY A 457 7.00 10.36 20.61
N ALA A 458 7.32 10.30 19.32
CA ALA A 458 6.48 10.95 18.32
C ALA A 458 5.21 10.12 18.08
N THR A 459 4.11 10.51 18.71
CA THR A 459 2.79 9.99 18.33
C THR A 459 2.57 10.25 16.83
N PRO A 460 2.07 9.26 16.06
CA PRO A 460 1.79 9.45 14.64
C PRO A 460 0.93 10.71 14.44
N GLN A 461 1.45 11.68 13.66
CA GLN A 461 0.79 12.97 13.46
C GLN A 461 -0.56 12.79 12.73
N GLY A 462 -0.63 11.85 11.79
CA GLY A 462 -1.76 11.43 10.96
C GLY A 462 -2.41 10.09 11.36
N HIS A 463 -3.35 9.62 10.52
CA HIS A 463 -3.89 8.25 10.60
C HIS A 463 -2.90 7.21 10.06
N THR A 464 -2.89 6.02 10.66
CA THR A 464 -1.91 4.94 10.31
C THR A 464 -2.46 3.91 9.32
N LYS A 465 -3.74 4.01 8.97
CA LYS A 465 -4.46 3.15 8.03
C LYS A 465 -5.50 3.99 7.24
N PRO A 466 -6.14 3.45 6.18
CA PRO A 466 -7.13 4.15 5.37
C PRO A 466 -8.12 5.02 6.15
N VAL A 467 -8.42 6.20 5.61
CA VAL A 467 -9.43 7.12 6.18
C VAL A 467 -10.75 6.89 5.44
N PHE A 468 -11.77 6.44 6.16
CA PHE A 468 -13.05 6.08 5.56
C PHE A 468 -14.05 7.23 5.56
N SER A 469 -13.96 8.15 6.51
CA SER A 469 -14.91 9.25 6.64
C SER A 469 -14.23 10.50 7.16
N VAL A 470 -14.60 11.64 6.59
CA VAL A 470 -14.24 12.97 7.05
C VAL A 470 -15.53 13.77 7.30
N ALA A 471 -15.48 14.71 8.24
CA ALA A 471 -16.55 15.66 8.54
C ALA A 471 -16.00 17.07 8.82
N ILE A 472 -16.67 18.12 8.36
CA ILE A 472 -16.26 19.52 8.60
C ILE A 472 -17.15 20.14 9.69
N SER A 473 -16.54 20.85 10.65
CA SER A 473 -17.30 21.60 11.65
C SER A 473 -18.08 22.76 11.02
N SER A 474 -19.25 23.11 11.56
CA SER A 474 -20.08 24.18 11.00
C SER A 474 -19.42 25.57 11.01
N ASP A 475 -18.43 25.78 11.88
CA ASP A 475 -17.62 27.00 11.93
C ASP A 475 -16.41 26.99 10.98
N GLU A 476 -16.20 25.90 10.22
CA GLU A 476 -15.11 25.67 9.27
C GLU A 476 -13.70 25.80 9.89
N LYS A 477 -13.57 25.47 11.19
CA LYS A 477 -12.28 25.48 11.89
C LYS A 477 -11.68 24.11 12.08
N CYS A 478 -12.51 23.07 12.13
CA CYS A 478 -12.08 21.73 12.46
C CYS A 478 -12.52 20.71 11.42
N ILE A 479 -11.69 19.70 11.20
CA ILE A 479 -12.02 18.50 10.44
C ILE A 479 -12.02 17.33 11.42
N VAL A 480 -13.00 16.45 11.33
CA VAL A 480 -13.03 15.19 12.08
C VAL A 480 -12.84 14.05 11.09
N SER A 481 -12.10 13.01 11.47
CA SER A 481 -11.89 11.85 10.61
C SER A 481 -11.99 10.53 11.36
N GLY A 482 -12.57 9.53 10.69
CA GLY A 482 -12.62 8.13 11.13
C GLY A 482 -11.81 7.23 10.21
N SER A 483 -11.05 6.31 10.80
CA SER A 483 -10.10 5.46 10.06
C SER A 483 -10.22 3.98 10.40
N MET A 484 -9.69 3.16 9.49
CA MET A 484 -9.40 1.75 9.69
C MET A 484 -8.43 1.49 10.86
N ASP A 485 -7.68 2.49 11.32
CA ASP A 485 -6.82 2.37 12.51
C ASP A 485 -7.60 2.34 13.83
N ARG A 486 -8.95 2.33 13.75
CA ARG A 486 -9.91 2.27 14.87
C ARG A 486 -10.00 3.56 15.68
N THR A 487 -9.35 4.62 15.21
CA THR A 487 -9.32 5.91 15.90
C THR A 487 -10.18 6.95 15.20
N ILE A 488 -10.61 7.93 15.98
CA ILE A 488 -11.15 9.18 15.47
C ILE A 488 -10.17 10.30 15.84
N ARG A 489 -9.98 11.25 14.93
CA ARG A 489 -9.09 12.40 15.15
C ARG A 489 -9.77 13.69 14.75
N VAL A 490 -9.39 14.77 15.41
CA VAL A 490 -9.83 16.13 15.11
C VAL A 490 -8.62 16.93 14.67
N TRP A 491 -8.78 17.75 13.63
CA TRP A 491 -7.72 18.51 12.98
C TRP A 491 -8.11 19.97 12.88
N GLU A 492 -7.16 20.87 13.07
CA GLU A 492 -7.35 22.28 12.74
C GLU A 492 -7.29 22.46 11.21
N MET A 493 -8.31 23.07 10.62
CA MET A 493 -8.46 23.20 9.17
C MET A 493 -7.46 24.18 8.53
N GLU A 494 -6.94 25.14 9.30
CA GLU A 494 -5.98 26.12 8.80
C GLU A 494 -4.55 25.57 8.73
N THR A 495 -4.14 24.80 9.74
CA THR A 495 -2.76 24.31 9.88
C THR A 495 -2.60 22.80 9.61
N GLY A 496 -3.69 22.03 9.69
CA GLY A 496 -3.70 20.57 9.66
C GLY A 496 -3.15 19.90 10.90
N LYS A 497 -2.93 20.65 11.97
CA LYS A 497 -2.45 20.09 13.23
C LYS A 497 -3.55 19.28 13.92
N ALA A 498 -3.20 18.11 14.45
CA ALA A 498 -4.10 17.33 15.29
C ALA A 498 -4.46 18.11 16.57
N LEU A 499 -5.75 18.21 16.86
CA LEU A 499 -6.30 18.78 18.09
C LEU A 499 -6.54 17.67 19.10
N GLY A 500 -5.72 17.62 20.14
CA GLY A 500 -5.80 16.62 21.21
C GLY A 500 -5.20 15.27 20.84
N VAL A 501 -5.51 14.26 21.67
CA VAL A 501 -5.08 12.86 21.46
C VAL A 501 -6.12 12.10 20.60
N PRO A 502 -5.72 11.03 19.89
CA PRO A 502 -6.67 10.20 19.15
C PRO A 502 -7.73 9.61 20.06
N PHE A 503 -8.98 9.62 19.61
CA PHE A 503 -10.13 9.15 20.38
C PHE A 503 -10.14 7.63 20.25
N GLN A 504 -9.89 6.95 21.36
CA GLN A 504 -9.73 5.49 21.44
C GLN A 504 -10.93 4.87 22.15
N GLY A 505 -11.48 3.79 21.59
CA GLY A 505 -12.53 3.02 22.24
C GLY A 505 -13.29 2.06 21.33
N HIS A 506 -13.24 2.26 20.02
CA HIS A 506 -13.74 1.25 19.08
C HIS A 506 -12.79 0.06 18.98
N SER A 507 -13.33 -1.16 18.95
CA SER A 507 -12.53 -2.39 18.74
C SER A 507 -12.41 -2.78 17.26
N GLY A 508 -13.17 -2.14 16.39
CA GLY A 508 -13.18 -2.33 14.94
C GLY A 508 -12.92 -1.04 14.16
N TYR A 509 -12.95 -1.11 12.83
CA TYR A 509 -12.73 0.03 11.95
C TYR A 509 -13.80 1.11 12.15
N VAL A 510 -13.44 2.38 12.04
CA VAL A 510 -14.41 3.48 12.10
C VAL A 510 -14.78 3.86 10.66
N TYR A 511 -16.00 3.53 10.25
CA TYR A 511 -16.45 3.73 8.87
C TYR A 511 -17.03 5.12 8.62
N SER A 512 -17.69 5.69 9.62
CA SER A 512 -18.39 6.97 9.47
C SER A 512 -18.28 7.80 10.72
N VAL A 513 -18.05 9.10 10.55
CA VAL A 513 -18.02 10.10 11.61
C VAL A 513 -18.92 11.28 11.25
N ALA A 514 -19.53 11.91 12.26
CA ALA A 514 -20.30 13.13 12.13
C ALA A 514 -20.02 14.06 13.32
N ILE A 515 -20.05 15.37 13.09
CA ILE A 515 -19.88 16.40 14.13
C ILE A 515 -21.18 17.19 14.29
N SER A 516 -21.53 17.54 15.54
CA SER A 516 -22.70 18.36 15.83
C SER A 516 -22.54 19.79 15.31
N SER A 517 -23.65 20.46 15.04
CA SER A 517 -23.67 21.85 14.55
C SER A 517 -23.06 22.85 15.54
N ASP A 518 -23.05 22.52 16.85
CA ASP A 518 -22.37 23.29 17.90
C ASP A 518 -20.88 22.94 18.06
N GLY A 519 -20.38 21.94 17.34
CA GLY A 519 -18.99 21.47 17.36
C GLY A 519 -18.58 20.70 18.63
N LYS A 520 -19.49 20.44 19.58
CA LYS A 520 -19.15 19.87 20.90
C LYS A 520 -19.25 18.35 20.97
N ARG A 521 -19.94 17.72 20.03
CA ARG A 521 -20.17 16.27 20.01
C ARG A 521 -19.73 15.70 18.68
N ILE A 522 -19.06 14.56 18.76
CA ILE A 522 -18.71 13.74 17.60
C ILE A 522 -19.41 12.39 17.77
N VAL A 523 -19.94 11.86 16.68
CA VAL A 523 -20.57 10.53 16.67
C VAL A 523 -19.87 9.67 15.64
N SER A 524 -19.64 8.40 15.97
CA SER A 524 -18.93 7.45 15.11
C SER A 524 -19.63 6.10 15.00
N GLY A 525 -19.68 5.56 13.79
CA GLY A 525 -20.15 4.21 13.47
C GLY A 525 -18.99 3.29 13.10
N SER A 526 -19.01 2.06 13.60
CA SER A 526 -17.86 1.15 13.52
C SER A 526 -18.21 -0.29 13.12
N ALA A 527 -17.18 -1.03 12.70
CA ALA A 527 -17.16 -2.47 12.50
C ALA A 527 -17.33 -3.29 13.80
N ASP A 528 -17.28 -2.66 14.97
CA ASP A 528 -17.58 -3.32 16.24
C ASP A 528 -19.08 -3.38 16.59
N ASN A 529 -19.93 -3.02 15.62
CA ASN A 529 -21.39 -3.00 15.71
C ASN A 529 -21.93 -1.99 16.74
N THR A 530 -21.11 -1.01 17.14
CA THR A 530 -21.51 0.05 18.07
C THR A 530 -21.45 1.43 17.43
N ILE A 531 -22.29 2.32 17.96
CA ILE A 531 -22.16 3.77 17.76
C ILE A 531 -21.61 4.36 19.05
N ARG A 532 -20.67 5.29 18.93
CA ARG A 532 -20.14 6.03 20.09
C ARG A 532 -20.35 7.52 19.92
N VAL A 533 -20.63 8.19 21.03
CA VAL A 533 -20.70 9.65 21.13
C VAL A 533 -19.48 10.11 21.92
N TRP A 534 -18.84 11.18 21.47
CA TRP A 534 -17.61 11.70 22.04
C TRP A 534 -17.75 13.18 22.33
N ASN A 535 -17.05 13.63 23.36
CA ASN A 535 -16.84 15.05 23.60
C ASN A 535 -15.70 15.52 22.70
N ALA A 536 -15.97 16.48 21.81
CA ALA A 536 -15.01 16.96 20.83
C ALA A 536 -13.79 17.67 21.46
N GLU A 537 -13.95 18.27 22.64
CA GLU A 537 -12.89 19.01 23.34
C GLU A 537 -12.00 18.09 24.17
N THR A 538 -12.58 17.13 24.89
CA THR A 538 -11.83 16.25 25.79
C THR A 538 -11.37 14.95 25.14
N GLY A 539 -12.01 14.51 24.05
CA GLY A 539 -11.75 13.22 23.42
C GLY A 539 -12.38 12.02 24.14
N GLU A 540 -13.10 12.25 25.24
CA GLU A 540 -13.69 11.18 26.04
C GLU A 540 -15.05 10.74 25.48
N ALA A 541 -15.34 9.44 25.62
CA ALA A 541 -16.64 8.90 25.25
C ALA A 541 -17.73 9.41 26.22
N VAL A 542 -18.82 9.91 25.66
CA VAL A 542 -20.01 10.35 26.39
C VAL A 542 -20.96 9.17 26.54
N GLY A 543 -21.02 8.58 27.73
CA GLY A 543 -21.89 7.46 28.03
C GLY A 543 -21.38 6.11 27.50
N ALA A 544 -22.26 5.10 27.54
CA ALA A 544 -21.96 3.76 27.06
C ALA A 544 -22.10 3.67 25.53
N PRO A 545 -21.40 2.73 24.86
CA PRO A 545 -21.59 2.48 23.43
C PRO A 545 -23.04 2.11 23.13
N LEU A 546 -23.63 2.76 22.13
CA LEU A 546 -25.00 2.51 21.70
C LEU A 546 -25.03 1.18 20.95
N ARG A 547 -25.79 0.22 21.48
CA ARG A 547 -25.92 -1.14 20.95
C ARG A 547 -27.35 -1.38 20.49
N GLY A 548 -27.50 -1.91 19.28
CA GLY A 548 -28.81 -2.34 18.76
C GLY A 548 -28.76 -2.84 17.32
N HIS A 549 -27.78 -2.39 16.53
CA HIS A 549 -27.44 -3.09 15.28
C HIS A 549 -26.76 -4.42 15.57
N THR A 550 -27.06 -5.43 14.75
CA THR A 550 -26.44 -6.77 14.89
C THR A 550 -25.15 -6.91 14.11
N GLU A 551 -24.94 -6.03 13.13
CA GLU A 551 -23.81 -6.03 12.20
C GLU A 551 -23.17 -4.64 12.11
N VAL A 552 -22.11 -4.54 11.30
CA VAL A 552 -21.30 -3.34 11.07
C VAL A 552 -22.15 -2.13 10.70
N ILE A 553 -21.73 -0.95 11.15
CA ILE A 553 -22.41 0.33 10.92
C ILE A 553 -21.57 1.19 9.96
N PRO A 554 -21.81 1.12 8.63
CA PRO A 554 -21.06 1.90 7.65
C PRO A 554 -21.45 3.39 7.61
N SER A 555 -22.61 3.79 8.15
CA SER A 555 -23.06 5.19 8.09
C SER A 555 -23.68 5.66 9.39
N VAL A 556 -23.25 6.85 9.82
CA VAL A 556 -23.86 7.61 10.91
C VAL A 556 -23.99 9.07 10.51
N THR A 557 -25.09 9.71 10.91
CA THR A 557 -25.26 11.16 10.74
C THR A 557 -26.00 11.76 11.93
N LEU A 558 -25.89 13.08 12.08
CA LEU A 558 -26.57 13.87 13.09
C LEU A 558 -27.65 14.72 12.46
N SER A 559 -28.77 14.87 13.15
CA SER A 559 -29.78 15.87 12.78
C SER A 559 -29.26 17.29 13.03
N LEU A 560 -29.72 18.25 12.22
CA LEU A 560 -29.31 19.66 12.33
C LEU A 560 -29.68 20.28 13.70
N ASP A 561 -30.75 19.78 14.31
CA ASP A 561 -31.17 20.16 15.67
C ASP A 561 -30.24 19.63 16.78
N GLY A 562 -29.27 18.76 16.44
CA GLY A 562 -28.29 18.19 17.34
C GLY A 562 -28.87 17.21 18.36
N LYS A 563 -30.10 16.71 18.17
CA LYS A 563 -30.78 15.84 19.15
C LYS A 563 -30.86 14.38 18.75
N ARG A 564 -30.74 14.06 17.46
CA ARG A 564 -30.94 12.70 16.94
C ARG A 564 -29.72 12.22 16.18
N ILE A 565 -29.39 10.95 16.38
CA ILE A 565 -28.41 10.20 15.59
C ILE A 565 -29.19 9.28 14.65
N LEU A 566 -28.79 9.23 13.39
CA LEU A 566 -29.29 8.27 12.42
C LEU A 566 -28.16 7.31 12.04
N SER A 567 -28.44 6.01 12.03
CA SER A 567 -27.46 4.99 11.64
C SER A 567 -28.03 4.00 10.63
N GLY A 568 -27.24 3.67 9.61
CA GLY A 568 -27.50 2.57 8.67
C GLY A 568 -26.51 1.43 8.90
N SER A 569 -26.96 0.18 8.77
CA SER A 569 -26.16 -1.02 9.05
C SER A 569 -26.20 -2.06 7.93
N ILE A 570 -25.19 -2.94 7.94
CA ILE A 570 -25.17 -4.19 7.17
C ILE A 570 -26.35 -5.10 7.53
N ASP A 571 -26.95 -4.96 8.72
CA ASP A 571 -28.16 -5.68 9.12
C ASP A 571 -29.43 -5.29 8.33
N SER A 572 -29.28 -4.43 7.30
CA SER A 572 -30.34 -3.95 6.41
C SER A 572 -31.38 -3.04 7.09
N THR A 573 -31.09 -2.57 8.31
CA THR A 573 -31.96 -1.65 9.05
C THR A 573 -31.37 -0.25 9.18
N ILE A 574 -32.25 0.72 9.39
CA ILE A 574 -31.88 2.08 9.81
C ILE A 574 -32.45 2.30 11.21
N ARG A 575 -31.67 2.93 12.09
CA ARG A 575 -32.10 3.26 13.46
C ARG A 575 -31.94 4.75 13.72
N VAL A 576 -32.88 5.29 14.49
CA VAL A 576 -32.83 6.66 15.02
C VAL A 576 -32.56 6.54 16.52
N TRP A 577 -31.67 7.36 17.04
CA TRP A 577 -31.29 7.39 18.46
C TRP A 577 -31.41 8.80 19.00
N ASP A 578 -31.74 8.92 20.27
CA ASP A 578 -31.67 10.17 20.99
C ASP A 578 -30.23 10.43 21.46
N LEU A 579 -29.67 11.60 21.16
CA LEU A 579 -28.28 11.92 21.46
C LEU A 579 -28.03 12.11 22.96
N GLU A 580 -29.01 12.59 23.73
CA GLU A 580 -28.84 12.88 25.16
C GLU A 580 -28.92 11.61 26.01
N THR A 581 -29.90 10.75 25.71
CA THR A 581 -30.16 9.52 26.47
C THR A 581 -29.41 8.32 25.92
N GLY A 582 -29.08 8.30 24.62
CA GLY A 582 -28.53 7.14 23.93
C GLY A 582 -29.57 6.03 23.67
N GLU A 583 -30.86 6.30 23.87
CA GLU A 583 -31.90 5.31 23.62
C GLU A 583 -32.34 5.31 22.15
N ALA A 584 -32.71 4.14 21.64
CA ALA A 584 -33.27 4.01 20.31
C ALA A 584 -34.69 4.61 20.26
N LEU A 585 -34.91 5.55 19.34
CA LEU A 585 -36.20 6.19 19.12
C LEU A 585 -37.04 5.35 18.15
N GLY A 586 -37.93 4.53 18.72
CA GLY A 586 -38.86 3.71 17.96
C GLY A 586 -38.27 2.38 17.46
N ALA A 587 -39.01 1.70 16.58
CA ALA A 587 -38.58 0.45 15.99
C ALA A 587 -37.58 0.68 14.84
N PRO A 588 -36.71 -0.31 14.54
CA PRO A 588 -35.83 -0.22 13.38
C PRO A 588 -36.63 -0.06 12.09
N LEU A 589 -36.21 0.86 11.24
CA LEU A 589 -36.77 1.09 9.92
C LEU A 589 -36.36 -0.09 9.02
N GLN A 590 -37.34 -0.88 8.60
CA GLN A 590 -37.13 -2.06 7.77
C GLN A 590 -37.77 -1.88 6.40
N GLY A 591 -37.05 -2.29 5.35
CA GLY A 591 -37.57 -2.28 3.98
C GLY A 591 -36.51 -2.47 2.91
N HIS A 592 -35.24 -2.18 3.20
CA HIS A 592 -34.13 -2.60 2.35
C HIS A 592 -33.87 -4.12 2.47
N THR A 593 -33.47 -4.74 1.37
CA THR A 593 -33.15 -6.19 1.34
C THR A 593 -31.66 -6.48 1.37
N GLY A 594 -30.83 -5.46 1.57
CA GLY A 594 -29.39 -5.58 1.71
C GLY A 594 -28.81 -4.43 2.52
N THR A 595 -27.49 -4.46 2.71
CA THR A 595 -26.72 -3.48 3.49
C THR A 595 -27.12 -2.05 3.19
N VAL A 596 -27.42 -1.27 4.22
CA VAL A 596 -27.62 0.17 4.11
C VAL A 596 -26.26 0.85 4.23
N TRP A 597 -25.73 1.36 3.13
CA TRP A 597 -24.40 1.97 3.08
C TRP A 597 -24.39 3.43 3.53
N SER A 598 -25.48 4.15 3.30
CA SER A 598 -25.59 5.56 3.62
C SER A 598 -27.02 5.91 3.99
N ALA A 599 -27.19 6.67 5.08
CA ALA A 599 -28.48 7.20 5.51
C ALA A 599 -28.31 8.64 5.98
N VAL A 600 -29.19 9.53 5.53
CA VAL A 600 -29.15 10.96 5.86
C VAL A 600 -30.53 11.47 6.28
N ILE A 601 -30.55 12.48 7.14
CA ILE A 601 -31.78 13.18 7.53
C ILE A 601 -31.81 14.57 6.88
N SER A 602 -32.97 14.93 6.35
CA SER A 602 -33.25 16.27 5.82
C SER A 602 -33.02 17.38 6.85
N SER A 603 -32.62 18.56 6.37
CA SER A 603 -32.41 19.77 7.18
C SER A 603 -33.66 20.17 7.99
N ASN A 604 -34.85 19.94 7.42
CA ASN A 604 -36.13 20.19 8.07
C ASN A 604 -36.56 19.07 9.06
N GLY A 605 -35.79 17.99 9.14
CA GLY A 605 -36.01 16.85 10.04
C GLY A 605 -37.23 15.99 9.73
N LYS A 606 -37.86 16.15 8.55
CA LYS A 606 -39.09 15.44 8.15
C LYS A 606 -38.82 14.17 7.37
N HIS A 607 -37.80 14.16 6.52
CA HIS A 607 -37.47 13.03 5.66
C HIS A 607 -36.13 12.41 6.06
N ILE A 608 -36.08 11.08 6.02
CA ILE A 608 -34.85 10.28 6.04
C ILE A 608 -34.66 9.69 4.64
N VAL A 609 -33.44 9.66 4.14
CA VAL A 609 -33.10 9.08 2.83
C VAL A 609 -32.01 8.03 3.04
N SER A 610 -32.14 6.87 2.39
CA SER A 610 -31.17 5.79 2.51
C SER A 610 -30.81 5.17 1.17
N GLY A 611 -29.53 4.82 1.01
CA GLY A 611 -29.00 4.04 -0.12
C GLY A 611 -28.51 2.67 0.32
N SER A 612 -28.79 1.64 -0.47
CA SER A 612 -28.51 0.25 -0.10
C SER A 612 -27.86 -0.57 -1.23
N SER A 613 -27.30 -1.72 -0.83
CA SER A 613 -26.84 -2.78 -1.73
C SER A 613 -27.95 -3.42 -2.57
N ASP A 614 -29.22 -3.15 -2.26
CA ASP A 614 -30.35 -3.60 -3.09
C ASP A 614 -30.56 -2.74 -4.36
N SER A 615 -29.61 -1.85 -4.66
CA SER A 615 -29.61 -0.92 -5.80
C SER A 615 -30.72 0.12 -5.77
N THR A 616 -31.33 0.35 -4.60
CA THR A 616 -32.40 1.34 -4.44
C THR A 616 -32.02 2.47 -3.50
N VAL A 617 -32.65 3.62 -3.73
CA VAL A 617 -32.74 4.72 -2.76
C VAL A 617 -34.16 4.72 -2.19
N ARG A 618 -34.30 4.90 -0.88
CA ARG A 618 -35.61 5.01 -0.22
C ARG A 618 -35.73 6.30 0.57
N VAL A 619 -36.94 6.84 0.61
CA VAL A 619 -37.31 7.99 1.42
C VAL A 619 -38.25 7.51 2.52
N TRP A 620 -38.09 8.01 3.73
CA TRP A 620 -38.87 7.63 4.90
C TRP A 620 -39.39 8.88 5.61
N ASP A 621 -40.55 8.78 6.24
CA ASP A 621 -41.02 9.81 7.15
C ASP A 621 -40.28 9.67 8.48
N ALA A 622 -39.61 10.75 8.91
CA ALA A 622 -38.77 10.74 10.10
C ALA A 622 -39.56 10.66 11.42
N LYS A 623 -40.88 10.85 11.39
CA LYS A 623 -41.74 10.82 12.58
C LYS A 623 -42.46 9.48 12.73
N SER A 624 -43.03 8.94 11.65
CA SER A 624 -43.69 7.63 11.66
C SER A 624 -42.73 6.47 11.44
N GLY A 625 -41.61 6.71 10.74
CA GLY A 625 -40.70 5.68 10.29
C GLY A 625 -41.23 4.85 9.11
N GLU A 626 -42.30 5.28 8.47
CA GLU A 626 -42.84 4.58 7.31
C GLU A 626 -42.09 5.00 6.03
N ALA A 627 -41.90 4.04 5.11
CA ALA A 627 -41.34 4.33 3.79
C ALA A 627 -42.33 5.17 2.98
N LEU A 628 -41.85 6.29 2.45
CA LEU A 628 -42.61 7.20 1.60
C LEU A 628 -42.43 6.78 0.13
N GLY A 629 -43.54 6.48 -0.54
CA GLY A 629 -43.55 6.13 -1.96
C GLY A 629 -42.94 4.76 -2.27
N VAL A 630 -42.61 4.56 -3.55
CA VAL A 630 -41.91 3.36 -4.03
C VAL A 630 -40.39 3.56 -3.97
N PRO A 631 -39.59 2.50 -3.81
CA PRO A 631 -38.13 2.62 -3.87
C PRO A 631 -37.69 3.22 -5.20
N LEU A 632 -36.81 4.22 -5.15
CA LEU A 632 -36.26 4.88 -6.33
C LEU A 632 -35.31 3.90 -7.02
N ARG A 633 -35.67 3.49 -8.25
CA ARG A 633 -34.95 2.50 -9.04
C ARG A 633 -34.37 3.15 -10.28
N GLY A 634 -33.08 2.95 -10.51
CA GLY A 634 -32.38 3.40 -11.71
C GLY A 634 -30.90 3.02 -11.69
N HIS A 635 -30.29 2.94 -10.52
CA HIS A 635 -28.97 2.36 -10.37
C HIS A 635 -28.96 0.87 -10.68
N THR A 636 -27.89 0.38 -11.32
CA THR A 636 -27.73 -1.03 -11.70
C THR A 636 -26.83 -1.82 -10.75
N ASP A 637 -26.24 -1.16 -9.77
CA ASP A 637 -25.39 -1.74 -8.73
C ASP A 637 -25.66 -1.06 -7.36
N LYS A 638 -24.90 -1.41 -6.33
CA LYS A 638 -25.06 -0.94 -4.95
C LYS A 638 -24.95 0.58 -4.87
N VAL A 639 -25.87 1.20 -4.11
CA VAL A 639 -25.81 2.63 -3.79
C VAL A 639 -24.96 2.80 -2.53
N TYR A 640 -23.80 3.44 -2.66
CA TYR A 640 -22.84 3.61 -1.56
C TYR A 640 -23.06 4.89 -0.77
N SER A 641 -23.49 5.98 -1.42
CA SER A 641 -23.64 7.28 -0.78
C SER A 641 -24.90 7.99 -1.26
N VAL A 642 -25.64 8.57 -0.30
CA VAL A 642 -26.81 9.40 -0.58
C VAL A 642 -26.72 10.68 0.22
N VAL A 643 -27.13 11.78 -0.38
CA VAL A 643 -27.24 13.09 0.26
C VAL A 643 -28.52 13.79 -0.20
N ILE A 644 -29.11 14.57 0.70
CA ILE A 644 -30.28 15.40 0.40
C ILE A 644 -29.88 16.86 0.39
N SER A 645 -30.39 17.59 -0.60
CA SER A 645 -30.26 19.03 -0.72
C SER A 645 -30.72 19.77 0.55
N HIS A 646 -30.10 20.93 0.83
CA HIS A 646 -30.42 21.70 2.02
C HIS A 646 -31.85 22.27 2.01
N ASP A 647 -32.42 22.52 0.83
CA ASP A 647 -33.82 22.91 0.66
C ASP A 647 -34.80 21.71 0.73
N GLY A 648 -34.27 20.49 0.75
CA GLY A 648 -35.02 19.24 0.87
C GLY A 648 -35.75 18.81 -0.40
N LYS A 649 -35.44 19.39 -1.57
CA LYS A 649 -36.18 19.13 -2.82
C LYS A 649 -35.62 18.00 -3.66
N TYR A 650 -34.30 17.82 -3.68
CA TYR A 650 -33.66 16.78 -4.46
C TYR A 650 -32.67 15.94 -3.65
N ILE A 651 -32.52 14.69 -4.08
CA ILE A 651 -31.59 13.70 -3.55
C ILE A 651 -30.51 13.45 -4.60
N VAL A 652 -29.26 13.29 -4.17
CA VAL A 652 -28.15 12.84 -5.00
C VAL A 652 -27.65 11.50 -4.48
N SER A 653 -27.46 10.53 -5.39
CA SER A 653 -26.98 9.20 -5.05
C SER A 653 -25.77 8.80 -5.91
N GLY A 654 -24.74 8.26 -5.27
CA GLY A 654 -23.56 7.67 -5.91
C GLY A 654 -23.54 6.15 -5.77
N SER A 655 -23.14 5.46 -6.84
CA SER A 655 -23.29 4.00 -6.96
C SER A 655 -22.04 3.29 -7.52
N GLY A 656 -22.00 1.98 -7.29
CA GLY A 656 -21.04 1.06 -7.91
C GLY A 656 -21.19 0.97 -9.44
N ASP A 657 -22.30 1.43 -10.01
CA ASP A 657 -22.51 1.48 -11.46
C ASP A 657 -21.77 2.62 -12.19
N HIS A 658 -20.89 3.32 -11.47
CA HIS A 658 -20.08 4.44 -11.95
C HIS A 658 -20.90 5.69 -12.32
N THR A 659 -22.16 5.78 -11.88
CA THR A 659 -23.03 6.94 -12.12
C THR A 659 -23.44 7.65 -10.83
N ILE A 660 -23.68 8.95 -10.96
CA ILE A 660 -24.39 9.74 -9.95
C ILE A 660 -25.76 10.08 -10.51
N ARG A 661 -26.81 9.91 -9.71
CA ARG A 661 -28.18 10.22 -10.09
C ARG A 661 -28.78 11.27 -9.18
N ARG A 662 -29.71 12.05 -9.73
CA ARG A 662 -30.47 13.08 -9.03
C ARG A 662 -31.93 12.69 -9.03
N TRP A 663 -32.61 12.89 -7.92
CA TRP A 663 -34.01 12.50 -7.77
C TRP A 663 -34.79 13.63 -7.15
N ASP A 664 -36.02 13.83 -7.59
CA ASP A 664 -36.97 14.70 -6.89
C ASP A 664 -37.52 13.99 -5.65
N VAL A 665 -37.56 14.68 -4.51
CA VAL A 665 -38.00 14.10 -3.23
C VAL A 665 -39.51 13.88 -3.19
N GLU A 666 -40.30 14.74 -3.84
CA GLU A 666 -41.76 14.68 -3.78
C GLU A 666 -42.32 13.69 -4.81
N SER A 667 -41.82 13.72 -6.05
CA SER A 667 -42.29 12.85 -7.13
C SER A 667 -41.57 11.49 -7.16
N GLY A 668 -40.33 11.43 -6.67
CA GLY A 668 -39.47 10.26 -6.82
C GLY A 668 -38.95 10.04 -8.25
N GLU A 669 -39.14 11.01 -9.15
CA GLU A 669 -38.63 10.91 -10.52
C GLU A 669 -37.15 11.29 -10.61
N GLU A 670 -36.45 10.70 -11.58
CA GLU A 670 -35.06 11.03 -11.86
C GLU A 670 -34.97 12.40 -12.56
N LEU A 671 -34.11 13.28 -12.03
CA LEU A 671 -33.88 14.63 -12.52
C LEU A 671 -32.69 14.65 -13.50
N GLY A 672 -33.00 14.67 -14.80
CA GLY A 672 -32.01 14.73 -15.87
C GLY A 672 -31.35 13.39 -16.17
N ALA A 673 -30.24 13.42 -16.93
CA ALA A 673 -29.49 12.21 -17.27
C ALA A 673 -28.51 11.83 -16.14
N PRO A 674 -28.17 10.53 -15.98
CA PRO A 674 -27.14 10.09 -15.05
C PRO A 674 -25.79 10.76 -15.34
N LEU A 675 -25.16 11.32 -14.32
CA LEU A 675 -23.85 11.94 -14.40
C LEU A 675 -22.80 10.84 -14.57
N ARG A 676 -22.07 10.87 -15.68
CA ARG A 676 -21.04 9.88 -16.03
C ARG A 676 -19.68 10.54 -16.17
N GLY A 677 -18.65 9.91 -15.61
CA GLY A 677 -17.27 10.37 -15.75
C GLY A 677 -16.27 9.63 -14.87
N HIS A 678 -16.70 9.05 -13.76
CA HIS A 678 -15.85 8.14 -12.98
C HIS A 678 -15.67 6.81 -13.71
N THR A 679 -14.50 6.19 -13.53
CA THR A 679 -14.15 4.89 -14.14
C THR A 679 -14.25 3.73 -13.16
N ASN A 680 -14.56 4.02 -11.89
CA ASN A 680 -14.71 3.03 -10.82
C ASN A 680 -15.84 3.45 -9.86
N TYR A 681 -16.06 2.69 -8.77
CA TYR A 681 -17.17 2.88 -7.83
C TYR A 681 -17.15 4.26 -7.18
N ILE A 682 -18.32 4.91 -7.13
CA ILE A 682 -18.48 6.19 -6.45
C ILE A 682 -18.84 5.90 -4.99
N LEU A 683 -17.92 6.25 -4.08
CA LEU A 683 -18.02 5.91 -2.66
C LEU A 683 -18.65 7.02 -1.82
N SER A 684 -18.54 8.27 -2.25
CA SER A 684 -19.05 9.42 -1.51
C SER A 684 -19.55 10.51 -2.45
N VAL A 685 -20.67 11.12 -2.09
CA VAL A 685 -21.21 12.32 -2.75
C VAL A 685 -21.53 13.39 -1.71
N ALA A 686 -21.36 14.66 -2.07
CA ALA A 686 -21.71 15.82 -1.24
C ALA A 686 -22.35 16.92 -2.12
N ILE A 687 -23.24 17.73 -1.53
CA ILE A 687 -23.89 18.86 -2.20
C ILE A 687 -23.52 20.15 -1.46
N SER A 688 -23.24 21.22 -2.19
CA SER A 688 -23.03 22.56 -1.62
C SER A 688 -24.29 23.12 -0.96
N LEU A 689 -24.13 24.01 0.03
CA LEU A 689 -25.28 24.59 0.74
C LEU A 689 -26.21 25.39 -0.20
N ASP A 690 -25.66 26.03 -1.23
CA ASP A 690 -26.41 26.75 -2.27
C ASP A 690 -27.09 25.81 -3.28
N GLY A 691 -26.80 24.51 -3.22
CA GLY A 691 -27.37 23.50 -4.08
C GLY A 691 -26.88 23.49 -5.53
N ARG A 692 -25.85 24.28 -5.86
CA ARG A 692 -25.36 24.44 -7.24
C ARG A 692 -24.26 23.46 -7.62
N HIS A 693 -23.57 22.89 -6.65
CA HIS A 693 -22.40 22.06 -6.89
C HIS A 693 -22.56 20.70 -6.22
N ILE A 694 -22.23 19.65 -6.95
CA ILE A 694 -22.13 18.28 -6.44
C ILE A 694 -20.66 17.88 -6.48
N VAL A 695 -20.14 17.29 -5.41
CA VAL A 695 -18.79 16.73 -5.35
C VAL A 695 -18.90 15.22 -5.20
N SER A 696 -18.10 14.46 -5.95
CA SER A 696 -18.09 12.99 -5.88
C SER A 696 -16.68 12.44 -5.74
N GLY A 697 -16.47 11.53 -4.78
CA GLY A 697 -15.24 10.76 -4.60
C GLY A 697 -15.40 9.32 -5.09
N SER A 698 -14.36 8.79 -5.75
CA SER A 698 -14.39 7.49 -6.41
C SER A 698 -13.17 6.63 -6.10
N LEU A 699 -13.33 5.32 -6.25
CA LEU A 699 -12.26 4.32 -6.17
C LEU A 699 -11.28 4.40 -7.35
N ASP A 700 -11.51 5.28 -8.34
CA ASP A 700 -10.58 5.59 -9.42
C ASP A 700 -9.46 6.58 -9.03
N ASN A 701 -9.31 6.83 -7.73
CA ASN A 701 -8.35 7.76 -7.12
C ASN A 701 -8.63 9.24 -7.44
N THR A 702 -9.80 9.56 -7.99
CA THR A 702 -10.20 10.94 -8.31
C THR A 702 -11.43 11.37 -7.54
N PHE A 703 -11.60 12.68 -7.45
CA PHE A 703 -12.89 13.28 -7.17
C PHE A 703 -13.24 14.28 -8.27
N ARG A 704 -14.54 14.54 -8.44
CA ARG A 704 -15.08 15.42 -9.49
C ARG A 704 -16.05 16.42 -8.87
N VAL A 705 -16.14 17.59 -9.49
CA VAL A 705 -17.19 18.58 -9.19
C VAL A 705 -18.12 18.68 -10.39
N TRP A 706 -19.42 18.74 -10.12
CA TRP A 706 -20.48 18.79 -11.13
C TRP A 706 -21.37 19.99 -10.86
N ASP A 707 -21.85 20.61 -11.93
CA ASP A 707 -22.92 21.59 -11.84
C ASP A 707 -24.25 20.84 -11.60
N ALA A 708 -24.90 21.18 -10.50
CA ALA A 708 -26.12 20.52 -10.04
C ALA A 708 -27.35 20.91 -10.88
N THR A 709 -27.28 21.91 -11.76
CA THR A 709 -28.40 22.33 -12.60
C THR A 709 -28.40 21.59 -13.93
N ASN A 710 -27.29 21.63 -14.67
CA ASN A 710 -27.18 21.03 -16.00
C ASN A 710 -26.55 19.63 -16.00
N GLY A 711 -25.88 19.23 -14.91
CA GLY A 711 -25.22 17.93 -14.78
C GLY A 711 -23.87 17.82 -15.50
N GLU A 712 -23.26 18.92 -15.90
CA GLU A 712 -21.94 18.92 -16.52
C GLU A 712 -20.82 18.87 -15.48
N ALA A 713 -19.73 18.17 -15.80
CA ALA A 713 -18.53 18.16 -14.97
C ALA A 713 -17.82 19.52 -15.09
N LEU A 714 -17.55 20.15 -13.94
CA LEU A 714 -16.79 21.40 -13.85
C LEU A 714 -15.29 21.07 -13.89
N GLY A 715 -14.73 21.07 -15.09
CA GLY A 715 -13.31 20.83 -15.33
C GLY A 715 -12.90 19.35 -15.39
N ALA A 716 -11.59 19.12 -15.36
CA ALA A 716 -10.98 17.79 -15.41
C ALA A 716 -11.09 17.05 -14.05
N PRO A 717 -10.96 15.71 -14.02
CA PRO A 717 -10.94 14.95 -12.77
C PRO A 717 -9.81 15.41 -11.87
N LEU A 718 -10.10 15.65 -10.60
CA LEU A 718 -9.12 16.13 -9.65
C LEU A 718 -8.32 14.96 -9.10
N ARG A 719 -7.02 14.95 -9.43
CA ARG A 719 -6.06 13.91 -9.07
C ARG A 719 -5.14 14.44 -7.98
N GLY A 720 -4.88 13.59 -6.98
CA GLY A 720 -3.85 13.88 -5.98
C GLY A 720 -3.81 12.86 -4.84
N HIS A 721 -4.87 12.10 -4.67
CA HIS A 721 -4.79 10.85 -3.92
C HIS A 721 -4.20 9.73 -4.79
N ILE A 722 -3.41 8.84 -4.17
CA ILE A 722 -2.88 7.64 -4.84
C ILE A 722 -3.75 6.40 -4.59
N GLY A 723 -4.69 6.49 -3.66
CA GLY A 723 -5.69 5.48 -3.34
C GLY A 723 -7.10 6.05 -3.51
N GLY A 724 -8.09 5.15 -3.53
CA GLY A 724 -9.49 5.52 -3.76
C GLY A 724 -9.98 6.56 -2.77
N VAL A 725 -10.75 7.54 -3.26
CA VAL A 725 -11.33 8.59 -2.44
C VAL A 725 -12.61 8.03 -1.81
N HIS A 726 -12.55 7.75 -0.51
CA HIS A 726 -13.65 7.09 0.21
C HIS A 726 -14.68 8.08 0.75
N SER A 727 -14.26 9.29 1.09
CA SER A 727 -15.14 10.33 1.64
C SER A 727 -14.79 11.70 1.08
N VAL A 728 -15.81 12.48 0.73
CA VAL A 728 -15.68 13.87 0.30
C VAL A 728 -16.72 14.72 1.00
N GLU A 729 -16.34 15.93 1.40
CA GLU A 729 -17.24 16.93 1.98
C GLU A 729 -16.92 18.32 1.45
N ILE A 730 -17.94 19.15 1.30
CA ILE A 730 -17.80 20.55 0.88
C ILE A 730 -18.16 21.47 2.04
N SER A 731 -17.38 22.53 2.22
CA SER A 731 -17.59 23.50 3.29
C SER A 731 -18.92 24.23 3.11
N SER A 732 -19.52 24.69 4.22
CA SER A 732 -20.82 25.38 4.20
C SER A 732 -20.81 26.65 3.36
N LYS A 733 -19.66 27.33 3.28
CA LYS A 733 -19.45 28.50 2.39
C LYS A 733 -19.08 28.14 0.95
N GLY A 734 -18.91 26.85 0.63
CA GLY A 734 -18.56 26.36 -0.71
C GLY A 734 -17.11 26.62 -1.13
N LYS A 735 -16.26 27.11 -0.21
CA LYS A 735 -14.88 27.50 -0.52
C LYS A 735 -13.91 26.31 -0.50
N TRP A 736 -14.11 25.38 0.42
CA TRP A 736 -13.18 24.27 0.64
C TRP A 736 -13.84 22.93 0.34
N ILE A 737 -13.08 22.02 -0.24
CA ILE A 737 -13.45 20.61 -0.33
C ILE A 737 -12.47 19.82 0.54
N VAL A 738 -12.95 18.86 1.31
CA VAL A 738 -12.12 17.95 2.10
C VAL A 738 -12.33 16.54 1.61
N SER A 739 -11.24 15.79 1.40
CA SER A 739 -11.30 14.41 0.94
C SER A 739 -10.49 13.49 1.86
N GLY A 740 -11.05 12.33 2.20
CA GLY A 740 -10.39 11.23 2.88
C GLY A 740 -10.22 10.04 1.94
N SER A 741 -9.05 9.40 1.97
CA SER A 741 -8.68 8.36 1.01
C SER A 741 -8.09 7.10 1.66
N LEU A 742 -8.13 6.02 0.89
CA LEU A 742 -7.42 4.77 1.17
C LEU A 742 -5.89 4.93 1.21
N ASP A 743 -5.35 6.05 0.72
CA ASP A 743 -3.92 6.39 0.85
C ASP A 743 -3.51 6.92 2.23
N MET A 744 -4.41 6.81 3.22
CA MET A 744 -4.22 7.23 4.62
C MET A 744 -4.16 8.74 4.82
N THR A 745 -4.48 9.54 3.79
CA THR A 745 -4.40 11.01 3.88
C THR A 745 -5.75 11.69 3.84
N ILE A 746 -5.78 12.88 4.42
CA ILE A 746 -6.88 13.83 4.29
C ILE A 746 -6.35 15.06 3.58
N ARG A 747 -7.04 15.52 2.53
CA ARG A 747 -6.62 16.68 1.74
C ARG A 747 -7.69 17.76 1.77
N VAL A 748 -7.26 19.02 1.85
CA VAL A 748 -8.14 20.20 1.77
C VAL A 748 -7.81 20.97 0.50
N TRP A 749 -8.83 21.19 -0.31
CA TRP A 749 -8.75 21.77 -1.64
C TRP A 749 -9.46 23.12 -1.67
N ASP A 750 -8.88 24.08 -2.39
CA ASP A 750 -9.48 25.40 -2.61
C ASP A 750 -10.36 25.39 -3.87
N PHE A 751 -11.67 25.47 -3.70
CA PHE A 751 -12.62 25.41 -4.81
C PHE A 751 -12.53 26.61 -5.76
N GLU A 752 -12.28 27.82 -5.26
CA GLU A 752 -12.15 29.02 -6.12
C GLU A 752 -10.90 28.94 -7.00
N SER A 753 -9.81 28.40 -6.45
CA SER A 753 -8.59 28.12 -7.21
C SER A 753 -8.78 27.02 -8.26
N LEU A 754 -9.64 26.04 -7.96
CA LEU A 754 -10.02 24.98 -8.90
C LEU A 754 -10.93 25.49 -10.02
N HIS A 755 -11.88 26.39 -9.72
CA HIS A 755 -12.86 26.91 -10.67
C HIS A 755 -12.28 27.94 -11.64
N ASN A 756 -11.40 28.83 -11.17
CA ASN A 756 -10.72 29.83 -12.01
C ASN A 756 -9.58 29.25 -12.87
N SER A 757 -9.39 27.92 -12.86
CA SER A 757 -8.30 27.24 -13.55
C SER A 757 -8.41 27.23 -15.08
N TYR A 758 -9.51 27.74 -15.67
CA TYR A 758 -9.59 28.07 -17.09
C TYR A 758 -8.67 29.25 -17.50
N HIS A 759 -8.14 30.01 -16.53
CA HIS A 759 -7.16 31.09 -16.76
C HIS A 759 -5.92 30.98 -15.86
N PHE A 760 -5.53 29.76 -15.48
CA PHE A 760 -4.27 29.57 -14.77
C PHE A 760 -3.09 29.73 -15.74
N THR A 761 -2.56 30.95 -15.89
CA THR A 761 -1.17 31.13 -16.31
C THR A 761 -0.31 30.53 -15.21
N ALA A 762 0.10 29.26 -15.36
CA ALA A 762 0.90 28.52 -14.39
C ALA A 762 2.31 29.14 -14.24
N THR A 763 2.39 30.30 -13.60
CA THR A 763 3.64 31.03 -13.35
C THR A 763 4.44 30.44 -12.19
N LYS A 764 3.86 29.50 -11.42
CA LYS A 764 4.45 28.91 -10.21
C LYS A 764 4.08 27.43 -9.98
N ILE A 765 5.08 26.59 -9.69
CA ILE A 765 4.90 25.19 -9.23
C ILE A 765 5.28 25.10 -7.75
N CYS A 766 4.39 24.62 -6.88
CA CYS A 766 4.63 24.55 -5.44
C CYS A 766 4.17 23.21 -4.84
N PHE A 767 5.06 22.53 -4.10
CA PHE A 767 4.77 21.32 -3.32
C PHE A 767 4.87 21.60 -1.82
N SER A 768 4.43 22.80 -1.41
CA SER A 768 4.47 23.31 -0.05
C SER A 768 3.28 24.23 0.21
N PRO A 769 2.75 24.30 1.44
CA PRO A 769 1.77 25.33 1.82
C PRO A 769 2.36 26.74 1.80
N ASN A 770 3.70 26.88 1.85
CA ASN A 770 4.38 28.16 1.77
C ASN A 770 4.72 28.52 0.31
N LEU A 771 4.07 29.55 -0.24
CA LEU A 771 4.29 30.00 -1.62
C LEU A 771 5.70 30.55 -1.89
N THR A 772 6.50 30.87 -0.87
CA THR A 772 7.92 31.25 -1.09
C THR A 772 8.78 30.07 -1.53
N HIS A 773 8.30 28.84 -1.32
CA HIS A 773 8.95 27.61 -1.76
C HIS A 773 8.67 27.27 -3.23
N ALA A 774 7.84 28.09 -3.91
CA ALA A 774 7.42 27.81 -5.27
C ALA A 774 8.54 28.07 -6.29
N LEU A 775 8.60 27.20 -7.29
CA LEU A 775 9.40 27.43 -8.48
C LEU A 775 8.73 28.53 -9.31
N CYS A 776 9.38 29.68 -9.45
CA CYS A 776 8.88 30.82 -10.22
C CYS A 776 9.73 30.98 -11.50
N SER A 777 9.09 30.95 -12.67
CA SER A 777 9.76 31.35 -13.93
C SER A 777 8.78 32.10 -14.83
N GLU A 778 9.10 33.34 -15.17
CA GLU A 778 8.27 34.17 -16.05
C GLU A 778 8.44 33.82 -17.54
N SER A 779 9.56 33.19 -17.93
CA SER A 779 9.91 32.97 -19.34
C SER A 779 9.73 31.52 -19.83
N THR A 780 9.64 30.52 -18.93
CA THR A 780 9.52 29.10 -19.31
C THR A 780 8.09 28.58 -19.34
N PHE A 781 7.14 29.30 -18.71
CA PHE A 781 5.74 28.90 -18.57
C PHE A 781 4.78 29.79 -19.41
N SER A 782 5.30 30.65 -20.28
CA SER A 782 4.56 31.71 -20.98
C SER A 782 3.79 31.26 -22.25
N CYS A 783 3.80 29.97 -22.60
CA CYS A 783 3.04 29.44 -23.73
C CYS A 783 2.02 28.40 -23.23
N LEU A 784 0.87 28.87 -22.75
CA LEU A 784 -0.26 28.01 -22.39
C LEU A 784 -1.35 28.19 -23.46
N GLU A 785 -1.31 27.37 -24.51
CA GLU A 785 -2.49 27.10 -25.33
C GLU A 785 -3.21 25.85 -24.79
N ASP A 786 -4.45 26.05 -24.34
CA ASP A 786 -5.64 25.18 -24.23
C ASP A 786 -5.54 23.68 -23.84
N SER A 787 -4.38 23.14 -23.45
CA SER A 787 -4.22 21.68 -23.23
C SER A 787 -3.63 21.24 -21.88
N CYS A 788 -3.07 22.14 -21.07
CA CYS A 788 -2.51 21.80 -19.75
C CYS A 788 -3.39 22.34 -18.62
N THR A 789 -4.25 21.49 -18.05
CA THR A 789 -4.94 21.78 -16.79
C THR A 789 -4.02 21.50 -15.59
N PRO A 790 -4.04 22.28 -14.50
CA PRO A 790 -3.27 22.02 -13.26
C PRO A 790 -3.43 20.59 -12.70
N ALA A 791 -4.52 19.90 -13.06
CA ALA A 791 -4.80 18.50 -12.76
C ALA A 791 -3.86 17.47 -13.44
N SER A 792 -2.99 17.89 -14.37
CA SER A 792 -1.99 17.03 -15.03
C SER A 792 -0.61 17.04 -14.36
N LEU A 793 -0.42 17.79 -13.26
CA LEU A 793 0.84 17.86 -12.49
C LEU A 793 0.99 16.75 -11.44
N GLY A 794 0.09 15.75 -11.45
CA GLY A 794 0.32 14.50 -10.73
C GLY A 794 1.43 13.69 -11.41
N PRO A 795 2.17 12.86 -10.66
CA PRO A 795 3.23 12.07 -11.25
C PRO A 795 2.71 11.06 -12.25
N SER A 796 3.53 10.76 -13.25
CA SER A 796 3.34 9.55 -14.06
C SER A 796 3.38 8.29 -13.17
N GLU A 797 2.94 7.15 -13.70
CA GLU A 797 3.09 5.84 -13.03
C GLU A 797 4.53 5.51 -12.64
N GLU A 798 5.51 6.23 -13.20
CA GLU A 798 6.94 6.07 -12.94
C GLU A 798 7.52 7.10 -11.95
N GLY A 799 6.74 8.06 -11.43
CA GLY A 799 7.21 9.08 -10.47
C GLY A 799 7.75 10.37 -11.10
N TRP A 800 7.47 10.64 -12.38
CA TRP A 800 7.89 11.89 -13.04
C TRP A 800 6.88 13.00 -12.88
N VAL A 801 7.33 14.17 -12.39
CA VAL A 801 6.59 15.43 -12.47
C VAL A 801 6.95 16.09 -13.80
N MET A 802 5.95 16.24 -14.66
CA MET A 802 6.10 16.84 -15.98
C MET A 802 5.79 18.34 -15.92
N GLY A 803 6.68 19.16 -16.49
CA GLY A 803 6.42 20.55 -16.82
C GLY A 803 5.59 20.70 -18.11
N PRO A 804 5.27 21.95 -18.50
CA PRO A 804 4.58 22.25 -19.76
C PRO A 804 5.25 21.58 -20.96
N GLU A 805 4.46 21.21 -21.97
CA GLU A 805 4.92 20.53 -23.20
C GLU A 805 5.54 19.14 -22.95
N GLY A 806 5.34 18.52 -21.78
CA GLY A 806 5.86 17.18 -21.48
C GLY A 806 7.36 17.16 -21.15
N ARG A 807 7.90 18.25 -20.59
CA ARG A 807 9.30 18.35 -20.16
C ARG A 807 9.52 17.70 -18.80
N LEU A 808 10.63 16.98 -18.60
CA LEU A 808 10.97 16.38 -17.30
C LEU A 808 11.39 17.47 -16.30
N LEU A 809 10.60 17.71 -15.26
CA LEU A 809 10.91 18.76 -14.27
C LEU A 809 11.65 18.20 -13.06
N LEU A 810 11.08 17.15 -12.46
CA LEU A 810 11.54 16.58 -11.20
C LEU A 810 11.04 15.14 -11.11
N TRP A 811 11.89 14.21 -10.68
CA TRP A 811 11.46 12.86 -10.33
C TRP A 811 11.30 12.74 -8.82
N ILE A 812 10.22 12.13 -8.35
CA ILE A 812 9.98 11.90 -6.92
C ILE A 812 9.59 10.44 -6.72
N PRO A 813 10.19 9.73 -5.74
CA PRO A 813 9.79 8.37 -5.40
C PRO A 813 8.29 8.25 -5.15
N ILE A 814 7.66 7.20 -5.70
CA ILE A 814 6.22 6.97 -5.57
C ILE A 814 5.76 6.94 -4.10
N SER A 815 6.63 6.43 -3.22
CA SER A 815 6.40 6.34 -1.77
C SER A 815 6.22 7.69 -1.07
N LEU A 816 6.71 8.79 -1.64
CA LEU A 816 6.61 10.12 -1.03
C LEU A 816 5.33 10.87 -1.42
N TYR A 817 4.69 10.56 -2.56
CA TYR A 817 3.49 11.27 -3.02
C TYR A 817 2.27 11.28 -2.10
N PRO A 818 1.90 10.19 -1.39
CA PRO A 818 0.72 10.25 -0.54
C PRO A 818 0.86 11.40 0.47
N ALA A 819 2.07 11.69 0.93
CA ALA A 819 2.35 12.74 1.89
C ALA A 819 2.69 14.11 1.29
N MET A 820 2.75 14.26 -0.04
CA MET A 820 3.12 15.53 -0.68
C MET A 820 1.93 16.46 -0.96
N HIS A 821 2.20 17.76 -0.78
CA HIS A 821 1.35 18.83 -1.29
C HIS A 821 1.43 18.88 -2.82
N LEU A 822 0.28 18.96 -3.49
CA LEU A 822 0.18 19.13 -4.94
C LEU A 822 -0.43 20.51 -5.24
N PRO A 823 -0.24 21.05 -6.45
CA PRO A 823 -0.94 22.26 -6.88
C PRO A 823 -2.46 22.12 -6.69
N ALA A 824 -3.11 23.13 -6.11
CA ALA A 824 -4.51 23.16 -5.62
C ALA A 824 -4.80 22.53 -4.24
N ASN A 825 -3.86 21.82 -3.61
CA ASN A 825 -3.98 21.43 -2.20
C ASN A 825 -3.55 22.58 -1.30
N LYS A 826 -4.49 23.09 -0.50
CA LYS A 826 -4.13 23.97 0.61
C LYS A 826 -3.44 23.19 1.72
N LEU A 827 -3.94 21.99 2.03
CA LEU A 827 -3.48 21.22 3.17
C LEU A 827 -3.46 19.71 2.86
N VAL A 828 -2.42 19.02 3.33
CA VAL A 828 -2.32 17.55 3.32
C VAL A 828 -2.03 17.08 4.74
N ILE A 829 -3.01 16.43 5.35
CA ILE A 829 -2.89 15.82 6.68
C ILE A 829 -2.49 14.36 6.47
N SER A 830 -1.28 14.02 6.90
CA SER A 830 -0.70 12.69 6.84
C SER A 830 0.30 12.48 7.98
N ASN A 831 0.75 11.24 8.18
CA ASN A 831 1.80 10.95 9.17
C ASN A 831 3.17 11.52 8.78
N ASP A 832 3.43 11.68 7.49
CA ASP A 832 4.77 11.94 6.94
C ASP A 832 4.79 13.13 5.96
N SER A 833 3.98 14.16 6.22
CA SER A 833 3.76 15.26 5.28
C SER A 833 5.09 15.86 4.78
N SER A 834 5.32 15.73 3.48
CA SER A 834 6.57 16.11 2.84
C SER A 834 6.40 17.43 2.12
N GLN A 835 7.28 18.39 2.43
CA GLN A 835 7.27 19.72 1.84
C GLN A 835 8.57 19.96 1.09
N LEU A 836 8.43 20.35 -0.18
CA LEU A 836 9.58 20.63 -1.03
C LEU A 836 9.72 22.15 -1.25
N ASP A 837 10.92 22.65 -1.04
CA ASP A 837 11.35 24.00 -1.40
C ASP A 837 12.11 23.97 -2.72
N LEU A 838 11.50 24.61 -3.73
CA LEU A 838 12.02 24.75 -5.09
C LEU A 838 12.55 26.15 -5.37
N SER A 839 12.60 27.05 -4.37
CA SER A 839 13.00 28.46 -4.57
C SER A 839 14.41 28.64 -5.13
N ARG A 840 15.30 27.66 -4.88
CA ARG A 840 16.70 27.66 -5.35
C ARG A 840 16.98 26.58 -6.41
N PHE A 841 15.94 25.93 -6.93
CA PHE A 841 16.08 24.77 -7.80
C PHE A 841 16.61 25.17 -9.18
N ALA A 842 17.81 24.70 -9.55
CA ALA A 842 18.35 24.83 -10.89
C ALA A 842 17.78 23.74 -11.81
N HIS A 843 17.16 24.13 -12.94
CA HIS A 843 16.51 23.20 -13.87
C HIS A 843 16.65 23.66 -15.33
N GLY A 844 16.14 22.86 -16.27
CA GLY A 844 16.24 23.13 -17.70
C GLY A 844 17.70 23.22 -18.16
N THR A 845 18.04 24.25 -18.93
CA THR A 845 19.39 24.52 -19.43
C THR A 845 20.36 25.02 -18.36
N SER A 846 19.84 25.52 -17.25
CA SER A 846 20.62 26.05 -16.12
C SER A 846 20.94 25.00 -15.06
N TRP A 847 20.61 23.73 -15.31
CA TRP A 847 20.79 22.66 -14.32
C TRP A 847 22.23 22.49 -13.83
N LYS A 848 23.23 22.84 -14.65
CA LYS A 848 24.66 22.77 -14.30
C LYS A 848 25.03 23.69 -13.12
N MET A 849 24.18 24.69 -12.84
CA MET A 849 24.31 25.61 -11.70
C MET A 849 23.96 24.95 -10.37
N CYS A 850 23.52 23.68 -10.36
CA CYS A 850 23.16 22.95 -9.13
C CYS A 850 24.28 22.93 -8.08
N ARG A 851 25.55 23.05 -8.50
CA ARG A 851 26.76 23.07 -7.66
C ARG A 851 27.21 24.47 -7.21
N GLU A 852 26.59 25.53 -7.72
CA GLU A 852 27.04 26.90 -7.44
C GLU A 852 26.44 27.41 -6.13
N HIS A 853 27.28 27.95 -5.25
CA HIS A 853 26.85 28.47 -3.94
C HIS A 853 26.07 29.79 -4.06
N ASP A 854 26.24 30.50 -5.17
CA ASP A 854 25.64 31.81 -5.46
C ASP A 854 24.82 31.77 -6.75
N VAL A 855 23.54 31.38 -6.64
CA VAL A 855 22.53 31.90 -7.58
C VAL A 855 21.71 32.93 -6.81
N VAL A 856 22.21 34.15 -6.83
CA VAL A 856 21.43 35.36 -6.60
C VAL A 856 20.29 35.37 -7.59
N ALA A 857 19.12 35.78 -7.12
CA ALA A 857 18.02 36.25 -7.94
C ALA A 857 18.53 37.26 -9.00
N SER A 858 18.88 36.78 -10.20
CA SER A 858 19.23 37.64 -11.33
C SER A 858 19.10 36.90 -12.66
N SER A 859 17.86 36.74 -13.10
CA SER A 859 17.46 37.31 -14.40
C SER A 859 15.94 37.47 -14.35
N SER A 860 15.55 38.74 -14.33
CA SER A 860 14.20 39.27 -14.51
C SER A 860 13.45 38.59 -15.64
#